data_AF-A0A0N1GYW5-F1
#
_entry.id   AF-A0A0N1GYW5-F1
#
_cell.length_a   1.000
_cell.length_b   1.000
_cell.length_c   1.000
_cell.angle_alpha   90.00
_cell.angle_beta   90.00
_cell.angle_gamma   90.00
#
_symmetry.space_group_name_H-M   'P 1'
#
loop_
_entity.id
_entity.type
_entity.pdbx_description
1 polymer ?
#
loop_
_entity_poly.entity_id
_entity_poly.type
_entity_poly.pdbx_seq_one_letter_code
_entity_poly.pdbx_strand_id
1 'polypeptide(L)'
;MAPHADRDMEVTGVTDTTAVAVPDPVVSKTVKHPIFTVDDVFPHRQENASALKTGVAAFSSADLFKSKGAFRKPKAKRFDHRISIESAARQPSSLKGAMKYFRPDMISLCGGLPSSDYFPFESMSVKVPSAPHFSEPATRETGNTLTSGKHDINNGTSQFDLSVALNYGQSMGPPQLMRWITEHTEIVHDPKYSDWDICMTSGSTSALEVALRLFCNRGDYLITEEYSFSSAMETARPMGLHLLGISMDERGMLPSALDEVLSNWDVNARKAPKPFVMYTVPTGQNPTASTQDTERRKEIYAIAEKHDLYILEDEPYYFLQMDPYIPGHTHTVPTPFFPPTTVPQFLSALIPSFLSLDTSGRVLRLDSFSKILAPGSRCGWVTGPTQIIERFIRNNEVSSQTPSGFSEIALYKLLEENWGHKGFLEWLMFIRAEYTRRRDVIVNACERYLPTEVASWTPPRAGMFHWIEVDLMKHPKYHKGINQEEFLAIEEQVFLAGVERGVLLARGSWFRAERGSDKALFMRTTFAAASEEKIQEGIERMGRALRSEFGLEQTDSATNGVTNGITTNGHGAVELVNDRQPAANEQAGARSHSIRCLNAPFSARIETMKLYAASVREQVPRQAAIQTRLFTRTSKPTWRNRITQRATRVR
;
A
#
# COMPACT_ATOMS: atom_id res chain seq x y z
N MET A 1 47.92 -45.02 56.75
CA MET A 1 46.93 -45.56 55.81
C MET A 1 46.31 -44.39 55.08
N ALA A 2 46.49 -44.36 53.76
CA ALA A 2 45.93 -43.38 52.83
C ALA A 2 44.39 -43.57 52.68
N PRO A 3 43.64 -42.73 51.92
CA PRO A 3 44.11 -41.64 51.06
C PRO A 3 43.33 -40.31 51.13
N HIS A 4 44.04 -39.26 50.71
CA HIS A 4 43.47 -38.01 50.20
C HIS A 4 42.83 -38.26 48.84
N ALA A 5 41.63 -37.73 48.61
CA ALA A 5 40.99 -37.70 47.31
C ALA A 5 41.08 -36.27 46.75
N ASP A 6 42.03 -36.07 45.84
CA ASP A 6 41.99 -34.98 44.87
C ASP A 6 40.75 -35.15 43.99
N ARG A 7 39.95 -34.08 43.88
CA ARG A 7 38.99 -33.94 42.78
C ARG A 7 39.53 -32.86 41.87
N ASP A 8 40.22 -33.30 40.82
CA ASP A 8 40.49 -32.49 39.65
C ASP A 8 39.16 -32.03 39.04
N MET A 9 38.89 -30.74 39.12
CA MET A 9 37.87 -30.08 38.32
C MET A 9 38.50 -29.79 36.94
N GLU A 10 38.27 -30.65 35.97
CA GLU A 10 38.50 -30.30 34.56
C GLU A 10 37.52 -29.19 34.17
N VAL A 11 38.01 -27.95 34.17
CA VAL A 11 37.34 -26.81 33.54
C VAL A 11 37.58 -26.92 32.04
N THR A 12 36.62 -27.52 31.33
CA THR A 12 36.55 -27.41 29.87
C THR A 12 35.88 -26.09 29.52
N GLY A 13 36.67 -25.12 29.06
CA GLY A 13 36.16 -23.85 28.54
C GLY A 13 35.42 -24.09 27.23
N VAL A 14 34.09 -23.98 27.26
CA VAL A 14 33.26 -23.95 26.04
C VAL A 14 33.09 -22.47 25.66
N THR A 15 33.91 -21.98 24.74
CA THR A 15 33.66 -20.70 24.09
C THR A 15 32.65 -20.90 22.97
N ASP A 16 31.36 -20.70 23.26
CA ASP A 16 30.34 -20.47 22.25
C ASP A 16 29.65 -19.13 22.48
N THR A 17 30.33 -18.08 22.03
CA THR A 17 29.68 -16.84 21.62
C THR A 17 30.45 -16.34 20.40
N THR A 18 30.00 -16.74 19.21
CA THR A 18 30.31 -15.99 18.01
C THR A 18 29.50 -14.68 18.04
N ALA A 19 29.90 -13.76 18.91
CA ALA A 19 29.59 -12.36 18.71
C ALA A 19 30.43 -11.91 17.50
N VAL A 20 29.80 -11.83 16.33
CA VAL A 20 30.41 -11.13 15.19
C VAL A 20 30.38 -9.64 15.55
N ALA A 21 31.43 -9.18 16.23
CA ALA A 21 31.77 -7.77 16.19
C ALA A 21 32.21 -7.48 14.74
N VAL A 22 31.29 -6.93 13.94
CA VAL A 22 31.66 -6.35 12.66
C VAL A 22 32.63 -5.21 12.98
N PRO A 23 33.90 -5.26 12.54
CA PRO A 23 34.80 -4.13 12.69
C PRO A 23 34.30 -3.06 11.72
N ASP A 24 33.77 -1.96 12.24
CA ASP A 24 33.34 -0.82 11.42
C ASP A 24 34.59 0.02 11.08
N PRO A 25 35.08 0.01 9.83
CA PRO A 25 36.16 0.88 9.46
C PRO A 25 35.54 2.25 9.20
N VAL A 26 36.15 3.26 9.82
CA VAL A 26 35.96 4.70 9.57
C VAL A 26 35.17 5.42 10.66
N VAL A 27 35.85 5.68 11.78
CA VAL A 27 35.77 6.99 12.43
C VAL A 27 36.32 8.02 11.43
N SER A 28 35.54 8.38 10.40
CA SER A 28 35.86 9.55 9.59
C SER A 28 35.43 10.76 10.38
N LYS A 29 36.27 11.79 10.34
CA LYS A 29 35.86 13.15 10.64
C LYS A 29 34.59 13.44 9.83
N THR A 30 33.45 13.55 10.51
CA THR A 30 32.12 13.61 9.89
C THR A 30 32.09 14.73 8.87
N VAL A 31 31.98 14.40 7.59
CA VAL A 31 31.69 15.37 6.55
C VAL A 31 30.31 15.91 6.86
N LYS A 32 30.19 17.22 7.16
CA LYS A 32 28.87 17.82 7.39
C LYS A 32 28.12 17.87 6.06
N HIS A 33 27.17 16.97 5.87
CA HIS A 33 26.28 17.00 4.72
C HIS A 33 25.26 18.14 4.85
N PRO A 34 24.84 18.77 3.74
CA PRO A 34 23.81 19.82 3.76
C PRO A 34 22.42 19.29 4.10
N ILE A 35 22.22 17.97 3.98
CA ILE A 35 21.00 17.21 4.30
C ILE A 35 21.37 16.05 5.24
N PHE A 36 20.41 15.54 6.00
CA PHE A 36 20.61 14.37 6.87
C PHE A 36 20.68 13.09 6.03
N THR A 37 21.72 12.29 6.22
CA THR A 37 22.01 11.09 5.43
C THR A 37 22.10 9.83 6.30
N VAL A 38 22.26 8.66 5.67
CA VAL A 38 22.49 7.39 6.38
C VAL A 38 23.72 7.46 7.29
N ASP A 39 24.78 8.15 6.87
CA ASP A 39 26.03 8.29 7.61
C ASP A 39 25.87 9.17 8.86
N ASP A 40 24.83 10.02 8.90
CA ASP A 40 24.54 10.89 10.05
C ASP A 40 23.75 10.18 11.16
N VAL A 41 23.12 9.03 10.88
CA VAL A 41 22.21 8.34 11.82
C VAL A 41 22.92 7.95 13.11
N PHE A 42 24.08 7.30 13.02
CA PHE A 42 24.78 6.82 14.20
C PHE A 42 25.30 7.98 15.09
N PRO A 43 26.03 8.98 14.57
CA PRO A 43 26.42 10.15 15.35
C PRO A 43 25.23 10.89 15.97
N HIS A 44 24.13 11.05 15.22
CA HIS A 44 22.92 11.69 15.71
C HIS A 44 22.28 10.95 16.89
N ARG A 45 22.21 9.63 16.81
CA ARG A 45 21.70 8.79 17.91
C ARG A 45 22.61 8.83 19.14
N GLN A 46 23.93 8.93 18.98
CA GLN A 46 24.85 9.10 20.10
C GLN A 46 24.64 10.43 20.83
N GLU A 47 24.45 11.53 20.08
CA GLU A 47 24.13 12.83 20.66
C GLU A 47 22.77 12.87 21.38
N ASN A 48 21.85 11.98 21.00
CA ASN A 48 20.47 11.97 21.47
C ASN A 48 20.05 10.66 22.15
N ALA A 49 21.00 9.94 22.76
CA ALA A 49 20.77 8.59 23.30
C ALA A 49 19.66 8.51 24.36
N SER A 50 19.41 9.61 25.09
CA SER A 50 18.40 9.67 26.14
C SER A 50 16.95 9.87 25.64
N ALA A 51 16.76 10.18 24.35
CA ALA A 51 15.44 10.43 23.77
C ALA A 51 14.58 9.18 23.66
N LEU A 52 15.18 8.02 23.41
CA LEU A 52 14.42 6.78 23.26
C LEU A 52 13.88 6.32 24.62
N LYS A 53 12.55 6.19 24.70
CA LYS A 53 11.86 5.63 25.87
C LYS A 53 11.41 4.21 25.54
N THR A 54 11.76 3.25 26.39
CA THR A 54 11.53 1.82 26.14
C THR A 54 10.38 1.25 26.97
N GLY A 55 9.77 2.03 27.87
CA GLY A 55 8.67 1.56 28.72
C GLY A 55 7.34 1.33 27.97
N VAL A 56 6.44 0.59 28.63
CA VAL A 56 5.08 0.32 28.13
C VAL A 56 4.34 1.63 27.84
N ALA A 57 3.70 1.70 26.67
CA ALA A 57 2.91 2.85 26.22
C ALA A 57 3.66 4.20 26.35
N ALA A 58 4.97 4.21 26.10
CA ALA A 58 5.78 5.42 26.13
C ALA A 58 5.34 6.44 25.06
N PHE A 59 5.31 7.72 25.45
CA PHE A 59 5.06 8.82 24.52
C PHE A 59 6.21 8.97 23.51
N SER A 60 5.87 9.36 22.30
CA SER A 60 6.81 9.62 21.21
C SER A 60 6.35 10.75 20.30
N SER A 61 7.27 11.34 19.56
CA SER A 61 7.02 12.25 18.43
C SER A 61 8.26 12.33 17.55
N ALA A 62 8.12 12.78 16.30
CA ALA A 62 9.26 13.01 15.42
C ALA A 62 10.26 14.02 16.03
N ASP A 63 9.77 15.03 16.77
CA ASP A 63 10.61 16.00 17.48
C ASP A 63 11.68 15.36 18.38
N LEU A 64 11.45 14.16 18.91
CA LEU A 64 12.44 13.45 19.71
C LEU A 64 13.61 12.93 18.89
N PHE A 65 13.46 12.79 17.57
CA PHE A 65 14.41 12.09 16.70
C PHE A 65 14.85 12.89 15.47
N LYS A 66 14.25 14.04 15.19
CA LYS A 66 14.68 14.92 14.09
C LYS A 66 16.08 15.47 14.29
N SER A 67 16.79 15.64 13.20
CA SER A 67 18.08 16.33 13.17
C SER A 67 17.94 17.80 13.59
N LYS A 68 19.04 18.38 14.11
CA LYS A 68 19.11 19.83 14.41
C LYS A 68 18.84 20.70 13.17
N GLY A 69 19.08 20.18 11.97
CA GLY A 69 18.82 20.86 10.70
C GLY A 69 17.33 21.07 10.44
N ALA A 70 16.48 20.09 10.79
CA ALA A 70 15.03 20.20 10.63
C ALA A 70 14.46 21.39 11.39
N PHE A 71 14.89 21.61 12.64
CA PHE A 71 14.38 22.69 13.49
C PHE A 71 14.76 24.11 13.03
N ARG A 72 15.70 24.25 12.09
CA ARG A 72 16.11 25.55 11.53
C ARG A 72 15.19 26.02 10.39
N LYS A 73 14.32 25.15 9.87
CA LYS A 73 13.41 25.45 8.76
C LYS A 73 12.19 26.26 9.25
N PRO A 74 11.50 27.00 8.38
CA PRO A 74 10.25 27.70 8.72
C PRO A 74 9.19 26.75 9.27
N LYS A 75 8.18 27.26 9.99
CA LYS A 75 7.02 26.45 10.39
C LYS A 75 6.00 26.36 9.26
N ALA A 76 5.20 25.31 9.28
CA ALA A 76 4.03 25.14 8.42
C ALA A 76 3.00 26.26 8.63
N LYS A 77 2.15 26.47 7.62
CA LYS A 77 0.94 27.27 7.73
C LYS A 77 -0.06 26.61 8.68
N ARG A 78 -0.98 27.42 9.18
CA ARG A 78 -2.11 26.98 10.00
C ARG A 78 -3.29 26.61 9.12
N PHE A 79 -3.92 25.47 9.43
CA PHE A 79 -5.05 24.92 8.68
C PHE A 79 -6.33 24.84 9.52
N ASP A 80 -6.48 25.69 10.54
CA ASP A 80 -7.65 25.67 11.44
C ASP A 80 -8.98 25.84 10.67
N HIS A 81 -8.98 26.59 9.57
CA HIS A 81 -10.14 26.80 8.67
C HIS A 81 -10.45 25.59 7.75
N ARG A 82 -9.59 24.57 7.75
CA ARG A 82 -9.71 23.36 6.91
C ARG A 82 -10.02 22.10 7.73
N ILE A 83 -10.13 22.21 9.05
CA ILE A 83 -10.45 21.09 9.93
C ILE A 83 -11.97 20.89 9.95
N SER A 84 -12.42 19.65 9.77
CA SER A 84 -13.84 19.28 9.82
C SER A 84 -14.45 19.53 11.19
N ILE A 85 -15.78 19.60 11.25
CA ILE A 85 -16.51 19.76 12.51
C ILE A 85 -16.20 18.59 13.46
N GLU A 86 -16.13 17.37 12.91
CA GLU A 86 -15.82 16.16 13.68
C GLU A 86 -14.42 16.24 14.30
N SER A 87 -13.41 16.57 13.50
CA SER A 87 -12.01 16.60 13.93
C SER A 87 -11.74 17.70 14.94
N ALA A 88 -12.37 18.87 14.76
CA ALA A 88 -12.29 19.98 15.70
C ALA A 88 -12.89 19.61 17.07
N ALA A 89 -13.94 18.78 17.11
CA ALA A 89 -14.59 18.37 18.35
C ALA A 89 -13.77 17.36 19.19
N ARG A 90 -12.82 16.65 18.57
CA ARG A 90 -12.03 15.61 19.26
C ARG A 90 -11.13 16.20 20.35
N GLN A 91 -11.16 15.58 21.51
CA GLN A 91 -10.33 15.92 22.68
C GLN A 91 -9.28 14.84 22.95
N PRO A 92 -8.14 15.18 23.58
CA PRO A 92 -7.18 14.19 24.03
C PRO A 92 -7.81 13.15 24.96
N SER A 93 -7.47 11.86 24.76
CA SER A 93 -7.88 10.80 25.68
C SER A 93 -7.40 11.09 27.11
N SER A 94 -8.33 11.10 28.07
CA SER A 94 -7.99 11.35 29.47
C SER A 94 -7.04 10.29 30.03
N LEU A 95 -7.23 9.02 29.65
CA LEU A 95 -6.41 7.90 30.14
C LEU A 95 -5.00 7.90 29.53
N LYS A 96 -4.89 8.11 28.21
CA LYS A 96 -3.57 8.24 27.56
C LYS A 96 -2.86 9.52 28.01
N GLY A 97 -3.62 10.61 28.20
CA GLY A 97 -3.12 11.86 28.75
C GLY A 97 -2.61 11.74 30.20
N ALA A 98 -3.12 10.79 30.99
CA ALA A 98 -2.62 10.53 32.34
C ALA A 98 -1.20 9.95 32.34
N MET A 99 -0.76 9.29 31.26
CA MET A 99 0.59 8.72 31.15
C MET A 99 1.70 9.77 31.21
N LYS A 100 1.41 11.06 30.95
CA LYS A 100 2.38 12.15 31.12
C LYS A 100 2.83 12.36 32.57
N TYR A 101 2.05 11.88 33.55
CA TYR A 101 2.38 11.94 34.97
C TYR A 101 3.19 10.73 35.44
N PHE A 102 3.31 9.68 34.60
CA PHE A 102 4.06 8.49 34.94
C PHE A 102 5.55 8.81 35.13
N ARG A 103 6.15 8.28 36.20
CA ARG A 103 7.58 8.36 36.50
C ARG A 103 8.11 6.95 36.73
N PRO A 104 9.39 6.66 36.44
CA PRO A 104 9.94 5.29 36.56
C PRO A 104 9.75 4.64 37.93
N ASP A 105 9.71 5.43 39.02
CA ASP A 105 9.52 4.99 40.40
C ASP A 105 8.04 4.89 40.82
N MET A 106 7.11 5.21 39.93
CA MET A 106 5.69 5.29 40.22
C MET A 106 4.99 3.95 40.00
N ILE A 107 4.32 3.44 41.04
CA ILE A 107 3.37 2.34 40.89
C ILE A 107 2.09 2.89 40.23
N SER A 108 1.79 2.43 39.02
CA SER A 108 0.55 2.82 38.32
C SER A 108 -0.59 1.87 38.68
N LEU A 109 -1.62 2.41 39.33
CA LEU A 109 -2.94 1.77 39.49
C LEU A 109 -4.01 2.47 38.63
N CYS A 110 -3.57 3.29 37.65
CA CYS A 110 -4.43 4.16 36.86
C CYS A 110 -4.92 3.47 35.57
N GLY A 111 -3.99 2.99 34.75
CA GLY A 111 -4.31 2.37 33.46
C GLY A 111 -4.68 0.91 33.60
N GLY A 112 -5.67 0.45 32.81
CA GLY A 112 -6.02 -0.97 32.66
C GLY A 112 -5.03 -1.74 31.78
N LEU A 113 -3.72 -1.56 31.99
CA LEU A 113 -2.67 -2.28 31.27
C LEU A 113 -2.42 -3.62 31.98
N PRO A 114 -2.64 -4.78 31.33
CA PRO A 114 -2.38 -6.07 31.95
C PRO A 114 -0.89 -6.26 32.27
N SER A 115 -0.59 -7.02 33.34
CA SER A 115 0.78 -7.51 33.57
C SER A 115 1.21 -8.37 32.37
N SER A 116 2.47 -8.19 31.94
CA SER A 116 3.04 -9.02 30.88
C SER A 116 3.05 -10.50 31.24
N ASP A 117 3.05 -10.86 32.52
CA ASP A 117 3.01 -12.27 32.98
C ASP A 117 1.84 -13.05 32.38
N TYR A 118 0.74 -12.36 32.05
CA TYR A 118 -0.47 -12.97 31.49
C TYR A 118 -0.49 -13.01 29.95
N PHE A 119 0.58 -12.59 29.28
CA PHE A 119 0.74 -12.77 27.84
C PHE A 119 1.35 -14.15 27.57
N PRO A 120 0.65 -15.07 26.88
CA PRO A 120 1.08 -16.47 26.69
C PRO A 120 2.10 -16.63 25.55
N PHE A 121 3.00 -15.66 25.39
CA PHE A 121 4.05 -15.63 24.38
C PHE A 121 5.38 -15.28 25.06
N GLU A 122 6.27 -16.26 25.14
CA GLU A 122 7.60 -16.09 25.74
C GLU A 122 8.59 -15.49 24.75
N SER A 123 8.54 -15.96 23.51
CA SER A 123 9.39 -15.50 22.42
C SER A 123 8.67 -15.56 21.08
N MET A 124 9.19 -14.81 20.13
CA MET A 124 8.75 -14.79 18.73
C MET A 124 9.97 -14.68 17.83
N SER A 125 10.06 -15.55 16.82
CA SER A 125 11.17 -15.57 15.87
C SER A 125 10.69 -15.35 14.43
N VAL A 126 11.46 -14.62 13.65
CA VAL A 126 11.26 -14.40 12.21
C VAL A 126 12.55 -14.68 11.44
N LYS A 127 12.47 -15.44 10.35
CA LYS A 127 13.60 -15.66 9.44
C LYS A 127 13.52 -14.67 8.29
N VAL A 128 14.55 -13.85 8.12
CA VAL A 128 14.55 -12.69 7.21
C VAL A 128 15.80 -12.68 6.31
N PRO A 129 15.76 -11.99 5.16
CA PRO A 129 16.90 -11.90 4.26
C PRO A 129 18.02 -11.04 4.85
N SER A 130 19.23 -11.26 4.38
CA SER A 130 20.41 -10.46 4.73
C SER A 130 21.12 -10.06 3.45
N ALA A 131 21.54 -8.79 3.35
CA ALA A 131 22.30 -8.34 2.19
C ALA A 131 23.58 -9.19 2.03
N PRO A 132 23.99 -9.54 0.79
CA PRO A 132 23.39 -9.23 -0.52
C PRO A 132 22.33 -10.25 -1.00
N HIS A 133 21.84 -11.14 -0.12
CA HIS A 133 20.97 -12.28 -0.43
C HIS A 133 19.50 -11.99 -0.09
N PHE A 134 18.78 -11.38 -1.02
CA PHE A 134 17.39 -10.94 -0.81
C PHE A 134 16.30 -11.88 -1.37
N SER A 135 16.65 -12.84 -2.22
CA SER A 135 15.67 -13.75 -2.82
C SER A 135 15.09 -14.72 -1.79
N GLU A 136 13.87 -15.22 -2.03
CA GLU A 136 13.25 -16.20 -1.15
C GLU A 136 14.08 -17.49 -1.01
N PRO A 137 14.61 -18.10 -2.10
CA PRO A 137 15.51 -19.24 -1.98
C PRO A 137 16.75 -18.93 -1.11
N ALA A 138 17.38 -17.78 -1.34
CA ALA A 138 18.56 -17.40 -0.57
C ALA A 138 18.23 -17.16 0.91
N THR A 139 17.07 -16.56 1.22
CA THR A 139 16.62 -16.38 2.60
C THR A 139 16.42 -17.71 3.32
N ARG A 140 15.94 -18.76 2.62
CA ARG A 140 15.82 -20.10 3.21
C ARG A 140 17.17 -20.68 3.60
N GLU A 141 18.20 -20.43 2.81
CA GLU A 141 19.55 -20.97 3.00
C GLU A 141 20.37 -20.15 3.99
N THR A 142 20.49 -18.84 3.77
CA THR A 142 21.44 -17.94 4.46
C THR A 142 20.77 -16.84 5.29
N GLY A 143 19.44 -16.79 5.35
CA GLY A 143 18.71 -15.77 6.09
C GLY A 143 18.91 -15.84 7.61
N ASN A 144 18.85 -14.67 8.26
CA ASN A 144 18.98 -14.53 9.71
C ASN A 144 17.67 -14.85 10.42
N THR A 145 17.73 -15.61 11.52
CA THR A 145 16.58 -15.81 12.41
C THR A 145 16.68 -14.83 13.58
N LEU A 146 15.82 -13.82 13.58
CA LEU A 146 15.75 -12.82 14.63
C LEU A 146 14.73 -13.26 15.67
N THR A 147 15.12 -13.26 16.94
CA THR A 147 14.25 -13.65 18.05
C THR A 147 14.02 -12.48 18.98
N SER A 148 12.77 -12.27 19.38
CA SER A 148 12.39 -11.32 20.42
C SER A 148 11.93 -12.11 21.63
N GLY A 149 12.54 -11.84 22.78
CA GLY A 149 12.12 -12.34 24.09
C GLY A 149 11.17 -11.37 24.79
N LYS A 150 10.60 -11.83 25.90
CA LYS A 150 9.67 -11.07 26.72
C LYS A 150 10.30 -9.88 27.44
N HIS A 151 11.57 -9.99 27.83
CA HIS A 151 12.25 -9.00 28.68
C HIS A 151 13.61 -8.57 28.13
N ASP A 152 13.75 -8.56 26.80
CA ASP A 152 15.00 -8.20 26.13
C ASP A 152 15.50 -6.79 26.53
N ILE A 153 14.60 -5.86 26.84
CA ILE A 153 14.97 -4.53 27.33
C ILE A 153 15.70 -4.62 28.67
N ASN A 154 15.16 -5.40 29.62
CA ASN A 154 15.77 -5.58 30.94
C ASN A 154 17.07 -6.37 30.87
N ASN A 155 17.18 -7.29 29.90
CA ASN A 155 18.37 -8.09 29.67
C ASN A 155 19.44 -7.33 28.87
N GLY A 156 19.13 -6.15 28.35
CA GLY A 156 20.04 -5.33 27.54
C GLY A 156 20.31 -5.90 26.13
N THR A 157 19.48 -6.82 25.64
CA THR A 157 19.65 -7.48 24.33
C THR A 157 18.90 -6.78 23.21
N SER A 158 17.88 -5.96 23.52
CA SER A 158 17.13 -5.19 22.54
C SER A 158 16.55 -3.91 23.16
N GLN A 159 16.19 -2.94 22.33
CA GLN A 159 15.48 -1.73 22.76
C GLN A 159 13.95 -1.87 22.65
N PHE A 160 13.45 -2.99 22.10
CA PHE A 160 12.02 -3.30 22.02
C PHE A 160 11.78 -4.79 22.28
N ASP A 161 10.91 -5.12 23.23
CA ASP A 161 10.65 -6.51 23.63
C ASP A 161 9.16 -6.86 23.59
N LEU A 162 8.84 -8.15 23.76
CA LEU A 162 7.45 -8.62 23.70
C LEU A 162 6.61 -8.14 24.89
N SER A 163 7.19 -7.85 26.07
CA SER A 163 6.41 -7.32 27.20
C SER A 163 5.83 -5.94 26.90
N VAL A 164 6.55 -5.15 26.09
CA VAL A 164 6.10 -3.83 25.62
C VAL A 164 5.24 -3.97 24.38
N ALA A 165 5.70 -4.71 23.36
CA ALA A 165 5.01 -4.80 22.07
C ALA A 165 3.63 -5.45 22.18
N LEU A 166 3.46 -6.46 23.03
CA LEU A 166 2.17 -7.14 23.19
C LEU A 166 1.18 -6.40 24.11
N ASN A 167 1.62 -5.31 24.73
CA ASN A 167 0.76 -4.48 25.58
C ASN A 167 0.10 -3.35 24.75
N TYR A 168 -0.72 -2.53 25.40
CA TYR A 168 -1.24 -1.32 24.77
C TYR A 168 -0.11 -0.35 24.41
N GLY A 169 -0.24 0.27 23.23
CA GLY A 169 0.64 1.34 22.75
C GLY A 169 -0.04 2.70 22.67
N GLN A 170 0.77 3.74 22.46
CA GLN A 170 0.27 5.09 22.18
C GLN A 170 -0.07 5.24 20.70
N SER A 171 -0.97 6.14 20.36
CA SER A 171 -1.55 6.21 19.02
C SER A 171 -0.64 6.72 17.91
N MET A 172 0.51 7.32 18.25
CA MET A 172 1.53 7.66 17.26
C MET A 172 2.39 6.47 16.85
N GLY A 173 2.41 5.39 17.63
CA GLY A 173 3.32 4.25 17.48
C GLY A 173 4.46 4.22 18.51
N PRO A 174 5.15 3.08 18.65
CA PRO A 174 6.21 2.92 19.64
C PRO A 174 7.44 3.79 19.30
N PRO A 175 8.13 4.36 20.32
CA PRO A 175 9.32 5.19 20.11
C PRO A 175 10.40 4.60 19.19
N GLN A 176 10.54 3.28 19.21
CA GLN A 176 11.56 2.53 18.46
C GLN A 176 11.32 2.62 16.95
N LEU A 177 10.07 2.38 16.51
CA LEU A 177 9.70 2.55 15.10
C LEU A 177 9.56 4.03 14.73
N MET A 178 9.07 4.86 15.64
CA MET A 178 8.99 6.31 15.41
C MET A 178 10.36 6.92 15.11
N ARG A 179 11.41 6.51 15.83
CA ARG A 179 12.80 6.93 15.54
C ARG A 179 13.21 6.54 14.13
N TRP A 180 13.06 5.26 13.79
CA TRP A 180 13.44 4.76 12.47
C TRP A 180 12.68 5.47 11.34
N ILE A 181 11.36 5.63 11.46
CA ILE A 181 10.53 6.29 10.44
C ILE A 181 10.88 7.79 10.32
N THR A 182 11.20 8.46 11.44
CA THR A 182 11.62 9.87 11.45
C THR A 182 12.93 10.05 10.68
N GLU A 183 13.92 9.23 10.98
CA GLU A 183 15.21 9.24 10.30
C GLU A 183 15.05 8.90 8.81
N HIS A 184 14.27 7.86 8.50
CA HIS A 184 13.96 7.48 7.11
C HIS A 184 13.32 8.63 6.34
N THR A 185 12.39 9.34 6.96
CA THR A 185 11.72 10.50 6.37
C THR A 185 12.70 11.64 6.08
N GLU A 186 13.65 11.94 6.98
CA GLU A 186 14.70 12.94 6.72
C GLU A 186 15.64 12.50 5.60
N ILE A 187 16.08 11.24 5.60
CA ILE A 187 17.01 10.69 4.61
C ILE A 187 16.41 10.73 3.20
N VAL A 188 15.12 10.38 3.07
CA VAL A 188 14.48 10.23 1.75
C VAL A 188 13.82 11.52 1.27
N HIS A 189 13.14 12.25 2.16
CA HIS A 189 12.24 13.33 1.75
C HIS A 189 12.70 14.72 2.17
N ASP A 190 13.46 14.85 3.25
CA ASP A 190 13.94 16.12 3.82
C ASP A 190 12.87 17.25 3.79
N PRO A 191 11.76 17.13 4.55
CA PRO A 191 10.65 18.11 4.52
C PRO A 191 11.13 19.55 4.74
N LYS A 192 10.51 20.54 4.08
CA LYS A 192 11.01 21.94 4.03
C LYS A 192 10.49 22.86 5.13
N TYR A 193 9.85 22.30 6.15
CA TYR A 193 9.40 23.02 7.34
C TYR A 193 9.89 22.30 8.61
N SER A 194 9.82 22.94 9.77
CA SER A 194 10.42 22.42 11.02
C SER A 194 9.47 21.57 11.85
N ASP A 195 8.18 21.88 11.82
CA ASP A 195 7.14 21.25 12.64
C ASP A 195 6.37 20.15 11.89
N TRP A 196 7.06 19.37 11.05
CA TRP A 196 6.53 18.08 10.59
C TRP A 196 6.63 17.03 11.69
N ASP A 197 5.67 16.12 11.70
CA ASP A 197 5.58 15.00 12.63
C ASP A 197 5.08 13.75 11.91
N ILE A 198 5.07 12.62 12.61
CA ILE A 198 4.67 11.31 12.09
C ILE A 198 3.61 10.69 12.99
N CYS A 199 2.70 9.93 12.39
CA CYS A 199 1.83 8.99 13.11
C CYS A 199 1.80 7.67 12.37
N MET A 200 2.08 6.56 13.06
CA MET A 200 1.87 5.23 12.50
C MET A 200 0.38 4.96 12.23
N THR A 201 0.10 4.15 11.23
CA THR A 201 -1.25 3.84 10.74
C THR A 201 -1.39 2.36 10.43
N SER A 202 -2.64 1.88 10.37
CA SER A 202 -2.94 0.52 9.92
C SER A 202 -2.83 0.34 8.39
N GLY A 203 -1.89 1.07 7.76
CA GLY A 203 -1.70 1.19 6.32
C GLY A 203 -2.48 2.36 5.68
N SER A 204 -2.14 2.70 4.42
CA SER A 204 -2.66 3.88 3.70
C SER A 204 -4.19 3.93 3.62
N THR A 205 -4.88 2.78 3.54
CA THR A 205 -6.35 2.76 3.52
C THR A 205 -6.95 3.34 4.80
N SER A 206 -6.40 2.96 5.97
CA SER A 206 -6.82 3.55 7.24
C SER A 206 -6.43 5.03 7.30
N ALA A 207 -5.24 5.37 6.79
CA ALA A 207 -4.78 6.75 6.80
C ALA A 207 -5.65 7.69 5.97
N LEU A 208 -6.09 7.23 4.80
CA LEU A 208 -7.01 7.98 3.96
C LEU A 208 -8.37 8.16 4.62
N GLU A 209 -8.94 7.12 5.23
CA GLU A 209 -10.20 7.22 5.97
C GLU A 209 -10.13 8.29 7.07
N VAL A 210 -9.07 8.28 7.87
CA VAL A 210 -8.84 9.28 8.92
C VAL A 210 -8.64 10.67 8.33
N ALA A 211 -7.85 10.80 7.26
CA ALA A 211 -7.62 12.09 6.60
C ALA A 211 -8.93 12.69 6.05
N LEU A 212 -9.80 11.87 5.44
CA LEU A 212 -11.09 12.34 4.94
C LEU A 212 -12.00 12.81 6.09
N ARG A 213 -12.01 12.13 7.23
CA ARG A 213 -12.74 12.60 8.43
C ARG A 213 -12.13 13.84 9.06
N LEU A 214 -10.81 14.01 8.93
CA LEU A 214 -10.09 15.17 9.42
C LEU A 214 -10.48 16.43 8.64
N PHE A 215 -10.50 16.34 7.31
CA PHE A 215 -10.66 17.51 6.45
C PHE A 215 -12.09 17.72 5.93
N CYS A 216 -12.86 16.66 5.70
CA CYS A 216 -14.12 16.77 4.97
C CYS A 216 -15.35 16.64 5.88
N ASN A 217 -16.42 17.30 5.47
CA ASN A 217 -17.78 17.12 5.96
C ASN A 217 -18.67 16.53 4.85
N ARG A 218 -19.83 16.00 5.22
CA ARG A 218 -20.82 15.51 4.26
C ARG A 218 -21.23 16.63 3.29
N GLY A 219 -21.20 16.35 1.98
CA GLY A 219 -21.50 17.30 0.91
C GLY A 219 -20.27 17.99 0.32
N ASP A 220 -19.09 17.83 0.93
CA ASP A 220 -17.84 18.34 0.36
C ASP A 220 -17.40 17.54 -0.88
N TYR A 221 -16.59 18.16 -1.72
CA TYR A 221 -15.95 17.52 -2.87
C TYR A 221 -14.52 17.09 -2.53
N LEU A 222 -14.15 15.86 -2.91
CA LEU A 222 -12.78 15.36 -2.95
C LEU A 222 -12.27 15.46 -4.38
N ILE A 223 -11.18 16.22 -4.57
CA ILE A 223 -10.46 16.29 -5.85
C ILE A 223 -9.62 15.03 -6.00
N THR A 224 -9.66 14.40 -7.17
CA THR A 224 -8.78 13.28 -7.50
C THR A 224 -8.54 13.20 -9.00
N GLU A 225 -7.65 12.31 -9.43
CA GLU A 225 -7.48 11.97 -10.83
C GLU A 225 -8.76 11.43 -11.48
N GLU A 226 -8.94 11.69 -12.78
CA GLU A 226 -10.07 11.22 -13.60
C GLU A 226 -10.32 9.70 -13.46
N TYR A 227 -9.24 8.92 -13.45
CA TYR A 227 -9.22 7.55 -12.99
C TYR A 227 -8.40 7.46 -11.72
N SER A 228 -8.97 6.94 -10.64
CA SER A 228 -8.34 6.92 -9.31
C SER A 228 -8.51 5.58 -8.63
N PHE A 229 -7.85 5.39 -7.49
CA PHE A 229 -7.91 4.15 -6.74
C PHE A 229 -9.34 3.86 -6.27
N SER A 230 -9.89 2.73 -6.71
CA SER A 230 -11.28 2.35 -6.41
C SER A 230 -11.60 2.41 -4.92
N SER A 231 -10.73 1.90 -4.06
CA SER A 231 -10.98 1.91 -2.62
C SER A 231 -10.90 3.30 -1.99
N ALA A 232 -10.11 4.23 -2.56
CA ALA A 232 -10.13 5.63 -2.12
C ALA A 232 -11.51 6.26 -2.38
N MET A 233 -12.03 6.05 -3.57
CA MET A 233 -13.37 6.52 -3.95
C MET A 233 -14.49 5.82 -3.16
N GLU A 234 -14.37 4.52 -2.92
CA GLU A 234 -15.31 3.73 -2.12
C GLU A 234 -15.26 4.10 -0.63
N THR A 235 -14.16 4.66 -0.14
CA THR A 235 -14.07 5.26 1.20
C THR A 235 -14.79 6.60 1.25
N ALA A 236 -14.60 7.45 0.25
CA ALA A 236 -15.15 8.81 0.20
C ALA A 236 -16.69 8.85 0.00
N ARG A 237 -17.23 8.06 -0.93
CA ARG A 237 -18.66 8.07 -1.28
C ARG A 237 -19.61 7.86 -0.09
N PRO A 238 -19.46 6.84 0.78
CA PRO A 238 -20.36 6.62 1.93
C PRO A 238 -20.25 7.69 3.01
N MET A 239 -19.11 8.40 3.10
CA MET A 239 -18.98 9.61 3.94
C MET A 239 -19.83 10.78 3.41
N GLY A 240 -20.44 10.63 2.22
CA GLY A 240 -21.25 11.65 1.58
C GLY A 240 -20.41 12.69 0.84
N LEU A 241 -19.19 12.32 0.43
CA LEU A 241 -18.34 13.17 -0.40
C LEU A 241 -18.69 12.99 -1.88
N HIS A 242 -18.69 14.10 -2.60
CA HIS A 242 -18.70 14.09 -4.05
C HIS A 242 -17.26 13.91 -4.57
N LEU A 243 -17.11 13.27 -5.73
CA LEU A 243 -15.80 13.09 -6.37
C LEU A 243 -15.69 14.06 -7.54
N LEU A 244 -14.57 14.76 -7.61
CA LEU A 244 -14.22 15.64 -8.74
C LEU A 244 -13.00 15.05 -9.44
N GLY A 245 -13.23 14.43 -10.59
CA GLY A 245 -12.15 13.89 -11.42
C GLY A 245 -11.49 14.98 -12.25
N ILE A 246 -10.17 15.14 -12.10
CA ILE A 246 -9.37 16.06 -12.90
C ILE A 246 -8.72 15.28 -14.04
N SER A 247 -8.86 15.79 -15.26
CA SER A 247 -8.31 15.17 -16.47
C SER A 247 -6.81 14.93 -16.37
N MET A 248 -6.36 13.92 -17.10
CA MET A 248 -5.00 13.38 -17.02
C MET A 248 -4.37 13.21 -18.40
N ASP A 249 -3.03 13.13 -18.42
CA ASP A 249 -2.22 12.63 -19.52
C ASP A 249 -1.29 11.49 -19.03
N GLU A 250 -0.32 11.06 -19.84
CA GLU A 250 0.64 10.00 -19.46
C GLU A 250 1.53 10.37 -18.26
N ARG A 251 1.59 11.66 -17.88
CA ARG A 251 2.28 12.18 -16.69
C ARG A 251 1.33 12.37 -15.49
N GLY A 252 0.06 11.96 -15.60
CA GLY A 252 -0.93 11.98 -14.54
C GLY A 252 -1.84 13.21 -14.61
N MET A 253 -2.32 13.70 -13.46
CA MET A 253 -3.24 14.85 -13.38
C MET A 253 -2.70 16.07 -14.15
N LEU A 254 -3.58 16.74 -14.90
CA LEU A 254 -3.26 17.96 -15.64
C LEU A 254 -3.38 19.20 -14.75
N PRO A 255 -2.29 19.99 -14.58
CA PRO A 255 -2.34 21.23 -13.81
C PRO A 255 -3.31 22.26 -14.39
N SER A 256 -3.36 22.40 -15.72
CA SER A 256 -4.29 23.31 -16.39
C SER A 256 -5.75 22.99 -16.10
N ALA A 257 -6.12 21.71 -16.15
CA ALA A 257 -7.48 21.26 -15.83
C ALA A 257 -7.82 21.48 -14.34
N LEU A 258 -6.87 21.21 -13.43
CA LEU A 258 -7.03 21.49 -12.01
C LEU A 258 -7.31 22.97 -11.76
N ASP A 259 -6.48 23.85 -12.34
CA ASP A 259 -6.59 25.30 -12.18
C ASP A 259 -7.88 25.86 -12.80
N GLU A 260 -8.26 25.37 -13.98
CA GLU A 260 -9.47 25.77 -14.69
C GLU A 260 -10.73 25.45 -13.89
N VAL A 261 -10.86 24.21 -13.41
CA VAL A 261 -12.02 23.78 -12.63
C VAL A 261 -12.14 24.55 -11.31
N LEU A 262 -11.01 24.81 -10.65
CA LEU A 262 -10.99 25.53 -9.38
C LEU A 262 -11.21 27.04 -9.55
N SER A 263 -10.69 27.64 -10.62
CA SER A 263 -10.85 29.08 -10.90
C SER A 263 -12.28 29.41 -11.33
N ASN A 264 -12.97 28.47 -11.98
CA ASN A 264 -14.35 28.62 -12.44
C ASN A 264 -15.38 27.96 -11.51
N TRP A 265 -15.03 27.69 -10.25
CA TRP A 265 -15.92 26.99 -9.32
C TRP A 265 -17.14 27.86 -8.94
N ASP A 266 -18.32 27.47 -9.41
CA ASP A 266 -19.60 28.09 -9.03
C ASP A 266 -20.30 27.27 -7.93
N VAL A 267 -20.40 27.87 -6.75
CA VAL A 267 -21.04 27.30 -5.55
C VAL A 267 -22.53 27.03 -5.78
N ASN A 268 -23.23 27.86 -6.55
CA ASN A 268 -24.67 27.68 -6.81
C ASN A 268 -24.92 26.52 -7.77
N ALA A 269 -24.10 26.43 -8.82
CA ALA A 269 -24.20 25.34 -9.80
C ALA A 269 -23.82 23.99 -9.17
N ARG A 270 -22.74 23.95 -8.38
CA ARG A 270 -22.22 22.73 -7.73
C ARG A 270 -22.93 22.38 -6.42
N LYS A 271 -23.69 23.32 -5.84
CA LYS A 271 -24.36 23.20 -4.53
C LYS A 271 -23.41 22.78 -3.40
N ALA A 272 -22.14 23.19 -3.51
CA ALA A 272 -21.08 22.84 -2.57
C ALA A 272 -20.00 23.94 -2.56
N PRO A 273 -19.30 24.14 -1.43
CA PRO A 273 -18.16 25.04 -1.37
C PRO A 273 -17.06 24.57 -2.33
N LYS A 274 -16.16 25.50 -2.69
CA LYS A 274 -14.98 25.17 -3.49
C LYS A 274 -14.16 24.07 -2.79
N PRO A 275 -13.85 22.94 -3.47
CA PRO A 275 -13.09 21.87 -2.87
C PRO A 275 -11.68 22.33 -2.54
N PHE A 276 -11.13 21.77 -1.48
CA PHE A 276 -9.76 22.04 -1.07
C PHE A 276 -8.94 20.78 -0.78
N VAL A 277 -9.55 19.61 -0.66
CA VAL A 277 -8.81 18.36 -0.42
C VAL A 277 -8.55 17.66 -1.75
N MET A 278 -7.28 17.39 -2.04
CA MET A 278 -6.85 16.68 -3.25
C MET A 278 -6.18 15.37 -2.87
N TYR A 279 -6.77 14.25 -3.28
CA TYR A 279 -6.14 12.93 -3.22
C TYR A 279 -5.44 12.63 -4.53
N THR A 280 -4.15 12.30 -4.47
CA THR A 280 -3.36 11.94 -5.65
C THR A 280 -2.41 10.78 -5.35
N VAL A 281 -2.15 9.95 -6.36
CA VAL A 281 -1.12 8.91 -6.36
C VAL A 281 -0.05 9.32 -7.39
N PRO A 282 0.99 10.09 -7.00
CA PRO A 282 1.89 10.73 -7.97
C PRO A 282 2.82 9.75 -8.70
N THR A 283 3.14 8.62 -8.07
CA THR A 283 4.11 7.64 -8.57
C THR A 283 3.42 6.30 -8.84
N GLY A 284 3.50 5.80 -10.08
CA GLY A 284 2.88 4.54 -10.46
C GLY A 284 1.38 4.51 -10.20
N GLN A 285 0.68 5.56 -10.65
CA GLN A 285 -0.72 5.88 -10.35
C GLN A 285 -1.65 4.65 -10.49
N ASN A 286 -2.59 4.49 -9.57
CA ASN A 286 -3.60 3.43 -9.66
C ASN A 286 -4.91 4.00 -10.23
N PRO A 287 -5.34 3.61 -11.44
CA PRO A 287 -4.89 2.44 -12.21
C PRO A 287 -3.92 2.72 -13.37
N THR A 288 -3.68 3.99 -13.73
CA THR A 288 -3.13 4.35 -15.05
C THR A 288 -1.64 4.07 -15.22
N ALA A 289 -0.95 3.79 -14.11
CA ALA A 289 0.50 3.64 -14.01
C ALA A 289 1.31 4.90 -14.41
N SER A 290 0.62 6.03 -14.65
CA SER A 290 1.23 7.33 -14.89
C SER A 290 2.12 7.74 -13.71
N THR A 291 3.14 8.55 -13.98
CA THR A 291 4.05 9.06 -12.95
C THR A 291 4.32 10.53 -13.22
N GLN A 292 3.97 11.37 -12.26
CA GLN A 292 4.25 12.80 -12.28
C GLN A 292 5.75 13.00 -12.05
N ASP A 293 6.42 13.68 -12.99
CA ASP A 293 7.80 14.14 -12.78
C ASP A 293 7.86 15.40 -11.90
N THR A 294 9.07 15.84 -11.60
CA THR A 294 9.33 16.98 -10.71
C THR A 294 8.61 18.25 -11.14
N GLU A 295 8.59 18.56 -12.43
CA GLU A 295 7.98 19.80 -12.92
C GLU A 295 6.46 19.73 -12.85
N ARG A 296 5.87 18.57 -13.18
CA ARG A 296 4.44 18.33 -12.98
C ARG A 296 4.02 18.52 -11.52
N ARG A 297 4.81 17.99 -10.57
CA ARG A 297 4.55 18.14 -9.13
C ARG A 297 4.66 19.60 -8.68
N LYS A 298 5.66 20.36 -9.17
CA LYS A 298 5.79 21.81 -8.86
C LYS A 298 4.61 22.63 -9.39
N GLU A 299 4.15 22.35 -10.62
CA GLU A 299 2.98 23.02 -11.20
C GLU A 299 1.71 22.77 -10.36
N ILE A 300 1.46 21.51 -9.99
CA ILE A 300 0.34 21.15 -9.10
C ILE A 300 0.49 21.81 -7.73
N TYR A 301 1.69 21.81 -7.14
CA TYR A 301 1.93 22.45 -5.85
C TYR A 301 1.70 23.96 -5.90
N ALA A 302 2.09 24.63 -6.99
CA ALA A 302 1.82 26.06 -7.19
C ALA A 302 0.31 26.37 -7.28
N ILE A 303 -0.47 25.48 -7.91
CA ILE A 303 -1.94 25.59 -7.93
C ILE A 303 -2.52 25.31 -6.54
N ALA A 304 -1.96 24.35 -5.79
CA ALA A 304 -2.34 24.09 -4.41
C ALA A 304 -2.09 25.32 -3.52
N GLU A 305 -0.99 26.06 -3.73
CA GLU A 305 -0.77 27.36 -3.09
C GLU A 305 -1.83 28.39 -3.51
N LYS A 306 -2.06 28.56 -4.83
CA LYS A 306 -2.99 29.54 -5.40
C LYS A 306 -4.43 29.36 -4.88
N HIS A 307 -4.87 28.11 -4.75
CA HIS A 307 -6.26 27.77 -4.38
C HIS A 307 -6.41 27.31 -2.93
N ASP A 308 -5.34 27.37 -2.15
CA ASP A 308 -5.27 26.90 -0.77
C ASP A 308 -5.78 25.46 -0.60
N LEU A 309 -5.25 24.56 -1.43
CA LEU A 309 -5.56 23.12 -1.38
C LEU A 309 -4.69 22.42 -0.33
N TYR A 310 -5.23 21.36 0.25
CA TYR A 310 -4.51 20.39 1.07
C TYR A 310 -4.31 19.11 0.25
N ILE A 311 -3.08 18.64 0.14
CA ILE A 311 -2.67 17.50 -0.69
C ILE A 311 -2.59 16.25 0.19
N LEU A 312 -3.37 15.22 -0.14
CA LEU A 312 -3.22 13.87 0.35
C LEU A 312 -2.40 13.09 -0.69
N GLU A 313 -1.11 12.96 -0.43
CA GLU A 313 -0.16 12.24 -1.29
C GLU A 313 -0.12 10.77 -0.84
N ASP A 314 -0.75 9.87 -1.60
CA ASP A 314 -0.73 8.42 -1.33
C ASP A 314 0.36 7.74 -2.17
N GLU A 315 1.43 7.30 -1.50
CA GLU A 315 2.69 6.90 -2.15
C GLU A 315 3.12 5.46 -1.82
N PRO A 316 2.25 4.46 -2.03
CA PRO A 316 2.60 3.06 -1.76
C PRO A 316 3.66 2.52 -2.74
N TYR A 317 3.88 3.20 -3.87
CA TYR A 317 4.78 2.75 -4.94
C TYR A 317 6.01 3.65 -5.12
N TYR A 318 6.27 4.59 -4.21
CA TYR A 318 7.34 5.58 -4.36
C TYR A 318 8.70 4.98 -4.71
N PHE A 319 9.05 3.86 -4.07
CA PHE A 319 10.33 3.17 -4.28
C PHE A 319 10.32 2.19 -5.47
N LEU A 320 9.19 2.01 -6.14
CA LEU A 320 9.06 1.19 -7.36
C LEU A 320 9.22 2.04 -8.62
N GLN A 321 9.96 3.15 -8.56
CA GLN A 321 10.40 3.87 -9.75
C GLN A 321 11.41 3.00 -10.48
N MET A 322 11.15 2.65 -11.74
CA MET A 322 11.92 1.65 -12.50
C MET A 322 12.87 2.33 -13.49
N ASP A 323 13.80 1.54 -14.02
CA ASP A 323 14.62 1.99 -15.14
C ASP A 323 13.78 2.10 -16.42
N PRO A 324 14.20 2.95 -17.39
CA PRO A 324 13.48 3.10 -18.66
C PRO A 324 13.28 1.75 -19.36
N TYR A 325 12.12 1.60 -20.00
CA TYR A 325 11.83 0.42 -20.81
C TYR A 325 12.67 0.41 -22.09
N ILE A 326 13.17 -0.76 -22.48
CA ILE A 326 13.88 -0.98 -23.74
C ILE A 326 13.11 -2.07 -24.51
N PRO A 327 12.53 -1.75 -25.69
CA PRO A 327 11.75 -2.71 -26.47
C PRO A 327 12.50 -4.02 -26.75
N GLY A 328 11.81 -5.15 -26.55
CA GLY A 328 12.36 -6.49 -26.76
C GLY A 328 13.45 -6.93 -25.77
N HIS A 329 13.83 -6.09 -24.81
CA HIS A 329 14.80 -6.43 -23.77
C HIS A 329 14.08 -6.74 -22.44
N THR A 330 14.62 -7.68 -21.67
CA THR A 330 14.17 -7.96 -20.29
C THR A 330 15.37 -7.85 -19.37
N HIS A 331 15.30 -6.97 -18.38
CA HIS A 331 16.40 -6.76 -17.43
C HIS A 331 16.68 -8.04 -16.64
N THR A 332 17.97 -8.30 -16.35
CA THR A 332 18.38 -9.40 -15.48
C THR A 332 18.65 -8.88 -14.08
N VAL A 333 18.16 -9.59 -13.06
CA VAL A 333 18.47 -9.29 -11.65
C VAL A 333 19.55 -10.27 -11.17
N PRO A 334 20.73 -9.78 -10.74
CA PRO A 334 21.81 -10.67 -10.29
C PRO A 334 21.44 -11.37 -8.98
N THR A 335 21.94 -12.60 -8.81
CA THR A 335 21.87 -13.37 -7.56
C THR A 335 23.27 -13.90 -7.22
N PRO A 336 23.90 -13.47 -6.11
CA PRO A 336 23.41 -12.49 -5.13
C PRO A 336 23.25 -11.07 -5.72
N PHE A 337 22.44 -10.24 -5.05
CA PHE A 337 22.14 -8.90 -5.53
C PHE A 337 23.15 -7.90 -5.00
N PHE A 338 24.05 -7.46 -5.87
CA PHE A 338 24.92 -6.31 -5.61
C PHE A 338 24.30 -5.08 -6.27
N PRO A 339 23.94 -4.05 -5.50
CA PRO A 339 23.36 -2.82 -6.03
C PRO A 339 24.26 -2.21 -7.13
N PRO A 340 23.70 -1.85 -8.31
CA PRO A 340 24.49 -1.30 -9.42
C PRO A 340 24.94 0.15 -9.15
N THR A 341 24.36 0.80 -8.15
CA THR A 341 24.66 2.17 -7.73
C THR A 341 24.78 2.25 -6.21
N THR A 342 25.32 3.35 -5.71
CA THR A 342 25.37 3.60 -4.26
C THR A 342 24.01 4.09 -3.74
N VAL A 343 23.76 3.96 -2.43
CA VAL A 343 22.54 4.46 -1.79
C VAL A 343 22.30 5.97 -2.05
N PRO A 344 23.30 6.87 -1.94
CA PRO A 344 23.10 8.28 -2.28
C PRO A 344 22.71 8.50 -3.74
N GLN A 345 23.30 7.75 -4.68
CA GLN A 345 22.93 7.83 -6.10
C GLN A 345 21.50 7.36 -6.32
N PHE A 346 21.10 6.24 -5.70
CA PHE A 346 19.72 5.74 -5.74
C PHE A 346 18.73 6.79 -5.25
N LEU A 347 18.96 7.37 -4.07
CA LEU A 347 18.09 8.41 -3.50
C LEU A 347 18.01 9.65 -4.39
N SER A 348 19.14 10.11 -4.95
CA SER A 348 19.18 11.27 -5.85
C SER A 348 18.46 11.06 -7.18
N ALA A 349 18.28 9.80 -7.60
CA ALA A 349 17.59 9.44 -8.84
C ALA A 349 16.07 9.33 -8.66
N LEU A 350 15.56 9.31 -7.43
CA LEU A 350 14.12 9.30 -7.17
C LEU A 350 13.51 10.67 -7.48
N ILE A 351 12.35 10.68 -8.14
CA ILE A 351 11.57 11.89 -8.34
C ILE A 351 11.13 12.42 -6.97
N PRO A 352 11.39 13.70 -6.62
CA PRO A 352 11.00 14.26 -5.33
C PRO A 352 9.51 14.13 -5.04
N SER A 353 9.16 13.71 -3.83
CA SER A 353 7.78 13.71 -3.32
C SER A 353 7.19 15.13 -3.21
N PHE A 354 5.86 15.25 -3.15
CA PHE A 354 5.22 16.51 -2.76
C PHE A 354 5.69 16.97 -1.39
N LEU A 355 5.90 16.05 -0.43
CA LEU A 355 6.46 16.36 0.89
C LEU A 355 7.85 17.04 0.80
N SER A 356 8.68 16.63 -0.15
CA SER A 356 10.01 17.23 -0.41
C SER A 356 9.93 18.64 -1.01
N LEU A 357 8.81 18.97 -1.65
CA LEU A 357 8.51 20.31 -2.19
C LEU A 357 7.70 21.17 -1.21
N ASP A 358 7.21 20.59 -0.12
CA ASP A 358 6.24 21.23 0.76
C ASP A 358 6.87 22.28 1.66
N THR A 359 6.70 23.54 1.28
CA THR A 359 7.19 24.70 2.04
C THR A 359 6.14 25.29 2.98
N SER A 360 4.86 24.99 2.75
CA SER A 360 3.73 25.49 3.54
C SER A 360 3.17 24.48 4.53
N GLY A 361 3.62 23.22 4.53
CA GLY A 361 3.02 22.16 5.33
C GLY A 361 1.63 21.76 4.84
N ARG A 362 1.34 21.87 3.53
CA ARG A 362 0.03 21.54 2.93
C ARG A 362 -0.06 20.11 2.39
N VAL A 363 0.92 19.26 2.70
CA VAL A 363 0.97 17.86 2.28
C VAL A 363 0.80 16.96 3.50
N LEU A 364 -0.12 16.01 3.42
CA LEU A 364 -0.13 14.81 4.26
C LEU A 364 0.27 13.64 3.36
N ARG A 365 1.47 13.13 3.58
CA ARG A 365 2.00 11.97 2.87
C ARG A 365 1.55 10.69 3.57
N LEU A 366 1.03 9.73 2.81
CA LEU A 366 0.59 8.43 3.28
C LEU A 366 1.56 7.36 2.75
N ASP A 367 2.31 6.75 3.65
CA ASP A 367 3.25 5.67 3.36
C ASP A 367 2.75 4.34 3.92
N SER A 368 3.15 3.23 3.29
CA SER A 368 2.83 1.90 3.79
C SER A 368 3.91 0.86 3.48
N PHE A 369 4.13 -0.04 4.44
CA PHE A 369 4.94 -1.24 4.23
C PHE A 369 4.29 -2.27 3.30
N SER A 370 3.05 -2.03 2.84
CA SER A 370 2.27 -3.02 2.10
C SER A 370 2.85 -3.43 0.76
N LYS A 371 3.57 -2.54 0.07
CA LYS A 371 4.08 -2.79 -1.30
C LYS A 371 5.59 -2.90 -1.37
N ILE A 372 6.24 -2.66 -0.24
CA ILE A 372 7.69 -2.71 -0.10
C ILE A 372 8.16 -3.79 0.88
N LEU A 373 7.29 -4.33 1.75
CA LEU A 373 7.60 -5.46 2.63
C LEU A 373 6.49 -6.51 2.59
N ALA A 374 5.36 -6.23 3.23
CA ALA A 374 4.27 -7.20 3.37
C ALA A 374 2.93 -6.50 3.61
N PRO A 375 1.91 -6.69 2.76
CA PRO A 375 0.57 -6.19 3.02
C PRO A 375 0.04 -6.70 4.37
N GLY A 376 0.24 -7.98 4.69
CA GLY A 376 -0.30 -8.60 5.90
C GLY A 376 0.12 -7.93 7.22
N SER A 377 1.19 -7.14 7.23
CA SER A 377 1.62 -6.36 8.41
C SER A 377 0.55 -5.37 8.88
N ARG A 378 -0.26 -4.84 7.96
CA ARG A 378 -1.19 -3.74 8.24
C ARG A 378 -0.47 -2.56 8.92
N CYS A 379 0.75 -2.26 8.50
CA CYS A 379 1.54 -1.14 9.02
C CYS A 379 1.82 -0.10 7.93
N GLY A 380 1.71 1.16 8.30
CA GLY A 380 2.11 2.33 7.53
C GLY A 380 2.31 3.53 8.44
N TRP A 381 2.47 4.71 7.86
CA TRP A 381 2.56 5.96 8.61
C TRP A 381 2.06 7.12 7.76
N VAL A 382 1.79 8.23 8.42
CA VAL A 382 1.58 9.53 7.78
C VAL A 382 2.62 10.52 8.23
N THR A 383 3.02 11.40 7.31
CA THR A 383 3.91 12.53 7.59
C THR A 383 3.23 13.83 7.17
N GLY A 384 3.22 14.82 8.06
CA GLY A 384 2.57 16.10 7.82
C GLY A 384 2.85 17.10 8.95
N PRO A 385 2.27 18.31 8.92
CA PRO A 385 2.45 19.29 9.98
C PRO A 385 1.88 18.79 11.31
N THR A 386 2.55 19.16 12.40
CA THR A 386 2.22 18.74 13.78
C THR A 386 0.75 18.99 14.11
N GLN A 387 0.16 20.09 13.62
CA GLN A 387 -1.27 20.38 13.77
C GLN A 387 -2.17 19.25 13.25
N ILE A 388 -1.85 18.71 12.06
CA ILE A 388 -2.65 17.70 11.38
C ILE A 388 -2.36 16.32 11.94
N ILE A 389 -1.10 16.03 12.25
CA ILE A 389 -0.70 14.78 12.92
C ILE A 389 -1.33 14.66 14.30
N GLU A 390 -1.41 15.76 15.06
CA GLU A 390 -2.08 15.77 16.35
C GLU A 390 -3.57 15.40 16.21
N ARG A 391 -4.29 15.93 15.22
CA ARG A 391 -5.68 15.54 14.91
C ARG A 391 -5.80 14.07 14.50
N PHE A 392 -4.84 13.56 13.74
CA PHE A 392 -4.77 12.16 13.34
C PHE A 392 -4.63 11.24 14.56
N ILE A 393 -3.74 11.59 15.49
CA ILE A 393 -3.56 10.86 16.76
C ILE A 393 -4.88 10.84 17.55
N ARG A 394 -5.59 11.98 17.67
CA ARG A 394 -6.89 12.03 18.38
C ARG A 394 -7.94 11.12 17.76
N ASN A 395 -7.96 10.96 16.44
CA ASN A 395 -8.86 10.01 15.80
C ASN A 395 -8.48 8.57 16.15
N ASN A 396 -7.20 8.23 16.03
CA ASN A 396 -6.68 6.90 16.34
C ASN A 396 -6.93 6.51 17.80
N GLU A 397 -6.84 7.44 18.76
CA GLU A 397 -7.06 7.17 20.18
C GLU A 397 -8.40 6.50 20.50
N VAL A 398 -9.42 6.71 19.65
CA VAL A 398 -10.77 6.16 19.81
C VAL A 398 -11.21 5.31 18.62
N SER A 399 -10.25 4.86 17.79
CA SER A 399 -10.50 3.98 16.65
C SER A 399 -9.48 2.84 16.60
N SER A 400 -8.54 2.89 15.65
CA SER A 400 -7.53 1.85 15.42
C SER A 400 -6.45 1.76 16.51
N GLN A 401 -6.33 2.78 17.35
CA GLN A 401 -5.26 2.96 18.33
C GLN A 401 -3.88 3.07 17.68
N THR A 402 -3.19 1.95 17.46
CA THR A 402 -1.86 1.83 16.86
C THR A 402 -1.81 0.50 16.10
N PRO A 403 -0.90 0.29 15.14
CA PRO A 403 -0.73 -1.01 14.49
C PRO A 403 -0.50 -2.16 15.47
N SER A 404 -0.65 -3.39 14.98
CA SER A 404 -0.49 -4.59 15.79
C SER A 404 0.93 -4.69 16.35
N GLY A 405 1.06 -4.86 17.67
CA GLY A 405 2.34 -5.05 18.35
C GLY A 405 3.19 -6.19 17.82
N PHE A 406 2.57 -7.29 17.37
CA PHE A 406 3.26 -8.39 16.69
C PHE A 406 3.91 -7.94 15.37
N SER A 407 3.20 -7.09 14.62
CA SER A 407 3.73 -6.54 13.37
C SER A 407 4.79 -5.49 13.64
N GLU A 408 4.59 -4.64 14.65
CA GLU A 408 5.56 -3.62 15.06
C GLU A 408 6.89 -4.24 15.50
N ILE A 409 6.89 -5.26 16.35
CA ILE A 409 8.14 -5.88 16.80
C ILE A 409 8.86 -6.63 15.68
N ALA A 410 8.14 -7.32 14.80
CA ALA A 410 8.73 -7.99 13.64
C ALA A 410 9.38 -6.99 12.67
N LEU A 411 8.69 -5.86 12.40
CA LEU A 411 9.22 -4.78 11.57
C LEU A 411 10.42 -4.13 12.22
N TYR A 412 10.38 -3.88 13.53
CA TYR A 412 11.52 -3.31 14.25
C TYR A 412 12.75 -4.22 14.16
N LYS A 413 12.60 -5.53 14.44
CA LYS A 413 13.72 -6.48 14.31
C LYS A 413 14.30 -6.47 12.88
N LEU A 414 13.45 -6.46 11.85
CA LEU A 414 13.89 -6.42 10.46
C LEU A 414 14.59 -5.11 10.09
N LEU A 415 13.95 -3.98 10.34
CA LEU A 415 14.36 -2.66 9.85
C LEU A 415 15.49 -2.06 10.68
N GLU A 416 15.46 -2.26 11.99
CA GLU A 416 16.44 -1.67 12.91
C GLU A 416 17.58 -2.65 13.19
N GLU A 417 17.28 -3.86 13.66
CA GLU A 417 18.31 -4.77 14.19
C GLU A 417 19.02 -5.61 13.12
N ASN A 418 18.38 -5.84 11.97
CA ASN A 418 18.96 -6.66 10.90
C ASN A 418 19.48 -5.82 9.73
N TRP A 419 18.66 -4.92 9.19
CA TRP A 419 19.03 -4.16 7.98
C TRP A 419 19.63 -2.78 8.28
N GLY A 420 19.12 -2.09 9.30
CA GLY A 420 19.29 -0.65 9.41
C GLY A 420 18.77 0.09 8.17
N HIS A 421 19.05 1.39 8.08
CA HIS A 421 18.66 2.20 6.91
C HIS A 421 19.32 1.74 5.62
N LYS A 422 20.62 1.40 5.68
CA LYS A 422 21.38 0.95 4.50
C LYS A 422 20.81 -0.34 3.92
N GLY A 423 20.64 -1.39 4.74
CA GLY A 423 20.11 -2.67 4.26
C GLY A 423 18.67 -2.56 3.76
N PHE A 424 17.86 -1.68 4.37
CA PHE A 424 16.51 -1.41 3.86
C PHE A 424 16.53 -0.74 2.49
N LEU A 425 17.41 0.25 2.29
CA LEU A 425 17.57 0.90 0.99
C LEU A 425 18.11 -0.06 -0.06
N GLU A 426 19.03 -0.95 0.29
CA GLU A 426 19.51 -2.03 -0.61
C GLU A 426 18.39 -3.02 -0.97
N TRP A 427 17.52 -3.36 -0.01
CA TRP A 427 16.30 -4.13 -0.27
C TRP A 427 15.35 -3.39 -1.24
N LEU A 428 15.17 -2.08 -1.07
CA LEU A 428 14.35 -1.26 -1.98
C LEU A 428 14.93 -1.25 -3.40
N MET A 429 16.27 -1.21 -3.53
CA MET A 429 16.94 -1.33 -4.83
C MET A 429 16.76 -2.71 -5.45
N PHE A 430 16.78 -3.78 -4.65
CA PHE A 430 16.50 -5.14 -5.12
C PHE A 430 15.07 -5.26 -5.65
N ILE A 431 14.06 -4.83 -4.89
CA ILE A 431 12.67 -4.90 -5.37
C ILE A 431 12.44 -4.00 -6.58
N ARG A 432 13.09 -2.83 -6.68
CA ARG A 432 13.08 -2.00 -7.89
C ARG A 432 13.55 -2.79 -9.10
N ALA A 433 14.69 -3.49 -8.98
CA ALA A 433 15.24 -4.29 -10.08
C ALA A 433 14.30 -5.43 -10.51
N GLU A 434 13.69 -6.13 -9.54
CA GLU A 434 12.68 -7.17 -9.83
C GLU A 434 11.43 -6.61 -10.50
N TYR A 435 10.94 -5.44 -10.07
CA TYR A 435 9.78 -4.81 -10.70
C TYR A 435 10.11 -4.26 -12.09
N THR A 436 11.32 -3.72 -12.33
CA THR A 436 11.81 -3.35 -13.67
C THR A 436 11.70 -4.55 -14.61
N ARG A 437 12.26 -5.70 -14.21
CA ARG A 437 12.23 -6.94 -14.98
C ARG A 437 10.80 -7.43 -15.24
N ARG A 438 9.93 -7.41 -14.23
CA ARG A 438 8.51 -7.80 -14.38
C ARG A 438 7.73 -6.86 -15.30
N ARG A 439 8.01 -5.55 -15.26
CA ARG A 439 7.46 -4.57 -16.20
C ARG A 439 7.88 -4.91 -17.62
N ASP A 440 9.14 -5.22 -17.86
CA ASP A 440 9.61 -5.59 -19.19
C ASP A 440 8.90 -6.84 -19.71
N VAL A 441 8.73 -7.87 -18.88
CA VAL A 441 8.05 -9.11 -19.26
C VAL A 441 6.61 -8.84 -19.72
N ILE A 442 5.84 -8.04 -18.98
CA ILE A 442 4.45 -7.75 -19.37
C ILE A 442 4.38 -6.87 -20.62
N VAL A 443 5.27 -5.88 -20.78
CA VAL A 443 5.26 -4.99 -21.95
C VAL A 443 5.71 -5.75 -23.20
N ASN A 444 6.78 -6.55 -23.11
CA ASN A 444 7.23 -7.44 -24.19
C ASN A 444 6.12 -8.42 -24.61
N ALA A 445 5.33 -8.93 -23.65
CA ALA A 445 4.18 -9.77 -23.95
C ALA A 445 3.06 -9.00 -24.66
N CYS A 446 2.81 -7.74 -24.27
CA CYS A 446 1.83 -6.90 -24.93
C CYS A 446 2.21 -6.63 -26.39
N GLU A 447 3.47 -6.26 -26.64
CA GLU A 447 4.02 -6.05 -27.99
C GLU A 447 3.91 -7.28 -28.88
N ARG A 448 4.06 -8.48 -28.30
CA ARG A 448 3.99 -9.74 -29.04
C ARG A 448 2.56 -10.19 -29.34
N TYR A 449 1.64 -10.03 -28.38
CA TYR A 449 0.37 -10.75 -28.42
C TYR A 449 -0.88 -9.89 -28.56
N LEU A 450 -0.86 -8.61 -28.16
CA LEU A 450 -2.05 -7.76 -28.26
C LEU A 450 -2.21 -7.22 -29.70
N PRO A 451 -3.44 -7.16 -30.24
CA PRO A 451 -3.70 -6.58 -31.56
C PRO A 451 -3.56 -5.05 -31.51
N THR A 452 -2.47 -4.52 -32.06
CA THR A 452 -2.15 -3.07 -32.04
C THR A 452 -3.11 -2.24 -32.89
N GLU A 453 -3.93 -2.87 -33.73
CA GLU A 453 -5.02 -2.23 -34.45
C GLU A 453 -6.13 -1.76 -33.51
N VAL A 454 -6.29 -2.34 -32.31
CA VAL A 454 -7.33 -1.96 -31.35
C VAL A 454 -6.80 -1.70 -29.95
N ALA A 455 -5.60 -2.13 -29.59
CA ALA A 455 -5.02 -1.94 -28.27
C ALA A 455 -3.77 -1.05 -28.30
N SER A 456 -3.67 -0.12 -27.35
CA SER A 456 -2.49 0.72 -27.17
C SER A 456 -2.15 0.90 -25.68
N TRP A 457 -0.89 1.19 -25.38
CA TRP A 457 -0.41 1.31 -24.01
C TRP A 457 0.88 2.13 -23.95
N THR A 458 1.21 2.61 -22.76
CA THR A 458 2.51 3.24 -22.46
C THR A 458 3.26 2.37 -21.44
N PRO A 459 4.56 2.06 -21.65
CA PRO A 459 5.37 1.36 -20.67
C PRO A 459 5.41 2.10 -19.33
N PRO A 460 4.99 1.48 -18.22
CA PRO A 460 5.00 2.11 -16.90
C PRO A 460 6.41 2.52 -16.46
N ARG A 461 6.54 3.71 -15.88
CA ARG A 461 7.80 4.21 -15.30
C ARG A 461 7.96 3.86 -13.82
N ALA A 462 6.86 3.56 -13.14
CA ALA A 462 6.87 3.17 -11.75
C ALA A 462 5.67 2.29 -11.39
N GLY A 463 5.74 1.65 -10.23
CA GLY A 463 4.65 0.87 -9.66
C GLY A 463 4.52 -0.54 -10.24
N MET A 464 3.29 -1.03 -10.28
CA MET A 464 3.01 -2.45 -10.53
C MET A 464 1.77 -2.70 -11.40
N PHE A 465 1.31 -1.66 -12.09
CA PHE A 465 0.14 -1.68 -12.96
C PHE A 465 0.54 -1.39 -14.40
N HIS A 466 -0.24 -1.93 -15.33
CA HIS A 466 -0.15 -1.59 -16.74
C HIS A 466 -1.55 -1.27 -17.25
N TRP A 467 -1.66 -0.19 -18.02
CA TRP A 467 -2.92 0.43 -18.44
C TRP A 467 -3.01 0.35 -19.95
N ILE A 468 -4.00 -0.41 -20.42
CA ILE A 468 -4.19 -0.73 -21.83
C ILE A 468 -5.47 -0.04 -22.27
N GLU A 469 -5.35 0.87 -23.23
CA GLU A 469 -6.49 1.43 -23.94
C GLU A 469 -6.93 0.47 -25.03
N VAL A 470 -8.25 0.28 -25.15
CA VAL A 470 -8.85 -0.45 -26.25
C VAL A 470 -9.76 0.50 -27.02
N ASP A 471 -9.51 0.64 -28.32
CA ASP A 471 -10.28 1.49 -29.21
C ASP A 471 -11.69 0.91 -29.42
N LEU A 472 -12.59 1.30 -28.53
CA LEU A 472 -13.99 0.88 -28.54
C LEU A 472 -14.69 1.25 -29.85
N MET A 473 -14.23 2.26 -30.59
CA MET A 473 -14.80 2.69 -31.86
C MET A 473 -14.72 1.59 -32.94
N LYS A 474 -13.77 0.67 -32.80
CA LYS A 474 -13.54 -0.45 -33.71
C LYS A 474 -14.34 -1.70 -33.33
N HIS A 475 -15.06 -1.68 -32.21
CA HIS A 475 -15.87 -2.81 -31.79
C HIS A 475 -17.12 -2.95 -32.69
N PRO A 476 -17.53 -4.17 -33.11
CA PRO A 476 -18.68 -4.36 -34.01
C PRO A 476 -20.02 -3.82 -33.50
N LYS A 477 -20.18 -3.68 -32.18
CA LYS A 477 -21.39 -3.10 -31.55
C LYS A 477 -21.33 -1.58 -31.35
N TYR A 478 -20.20 -0.94 -31.66
CA TYR A 478 -20.09 0.49 -31.53
C TYR A 478 -20.90 1.22 -32.62
N HIS A 479 -21.53 2.32 -32.24
CA HIS A 479 -22.10 3.28 -33.19
C HIS A 479 -21.92 4.70 -32.67
N LYS A 480 -21.96 5.67 -33.59
CA LYS A 480 -21.90 7.09 -33.21
C LYS A 480 -23.09 7.44 -32.31
N GLY A 481 -22.81 8.11 -31.19
CA GLY A 481 -23.84 8.51 -30.23
C GLY A 481 -24.23 7.41 -29.24
N ILE A 482 -23.43 6.36 -29.09
CA ILE A 482 -23.58 5.35 -28.03
C ILE A 482 -23.75 6.01 -26.67
N ASN A 483 -24.71 5.53 -25.87
CA ASN A 483 -24.91 6.03 -24.51
C ASN A 483 -23.99 5.28 -23.52
N GLN A 484 -23.98 5.72 -22.26
CA GLN A 484 -23.10 5.13 -21.23
C GLN A 484 -23.44 3.68 -20.88
N GLU A 485 -24.72 3.29 -20.93
CA GLU A 485 -25.13 1.90 -20.69
C GLU A 485 -24.58 0.97 -21.79
N GLU A 486 -24.72 1.39 -23.04
CA GLU A 486 -24.21 0.66 -24.20
C GLU A 486 -22.67 0.60 -24.20
N PHE A 487 -21.99 1.69 -23.84
CA PHE A 487 -20.54 1.72 -23.65
C PHE A 487 -20.09 0.67 -22.61
N LEU A 488 -20.73 0.69 -21.43
CA LEU A 488 -20.40 -0.23 -20.34
C LEU A 488 -20.74 -1.69 -20.67
N ALA A 489 -21.74 -1.92 -21.52
CA ALA A 489 -22.06 -3.25 -22.03
C ALA A 489 -20.96 -3.81 -22.94
N ILE A 490 -20.35 -2.97 -23.80
CA ILE A 490 -19.19 -3.36 -24.60
C ILE A 490 -17.98 -3.65 -23.69
N GLU A 491 -17.71 -2.79 -22.71
CA GLU A 491 -16.62 -3.02 -21.74
C GLU A 491 -16.83 -4.33 -20.95
N GLU A 492 -18.05 -4.60 -20.50
CA GLU A 492 -18.39 -5.86 -19.82
C GLU A 492 -18.18 -7.08 -20.74
N GLN A 493 -18.53 -6.97 -22.01
CA GLN A 493 -18.31 -8.04 -22.99
C GLN A 493 -16.81 -8.34 -23.17
N VAL A 494 -15.98 -7.31 -23.37
CA VAL A 494 -14.52 -7.45 -23.48
C VAL A 494 -13.93 -8.08 -22.22
N PHE A 495 -14.38 -7.64 -21.04
CA PHE A 495 -13.99 -8.21 -19.76
C PHE A 495 -14.35 -9.70 -19.65
N LEU A 496 -15.60 -10.07 -19.97
CA LEU A 496 -16.06 -11.45 -19.89
C LEU A 496 -15.35 -12.36 -20.89
N ALA A 497 -15.03 -11.87 -22.09
CA ALA A 497 -14.25 -12.63 -23.09
C ALA A 497 -12.86 -13.01 -22.57
N GLY A 498 -12.22 -12.13 -21.79
CA GLY A 498 -10.98 -12.43 -21.06
C GLY A 498 -11.18 -13.50 -19.98
N VAL A 499 -12.25 -13.37 -19.18
CA VAL A 499 -12.61 -14.32 -18.11
C VAL A 499 -12.87 -15.72 -18.67
N GLU A 500 -13.60 -15.83 -19.77
CA GLU A 500 -13.89 -17.10 -20.46
C GLU A 500 -12.62 -17.79 -20.96
N ARG A 501 -11.60 -17.01 -21.33
CA ARG A 501 -10.26 -17.49 -21.69
C ARG A 501 -9.34 -17.68 -20.49
N GLY A 502 -9.86 -17.52 -19.27
CA GLY A 502 -9.13 -17.77 -18.03
C GLY A 502 -8.11 -16.70 -17.70
N VAL A 503 -8.38 -15.42 -18.01
CA VAL A 503 -7.60 -14.28 -17.54
C VAL A 503 -8.52 -13.25 -16.87
N LEU A 504 -8.08 -12.69 -15.76
CA LEU A 504 -8.84 -11.70 -14.98
C LEU A 504 -8.08 -10.36 -14.98
N LEU A 505 -8.70 -9.34 -15.57
CA LEU A 505 -8.20 -7.96 -15.58
C LEU A 505 -9.25 -7.06 -14.92
N ALA A 506 -8.86 -5.84 -14.56
CA ALA A 506 -9.81 -4.87 -14.02
C ALA A 506 -10.32 -3.93 -15.12
N ARG A 507 -11.63 -3.70 -15.14
CA ARG A 507 -12.29 -2.76 -16.04
C ARG A 507 -11.92 -1.32 -15.71
N GLY A 508 -11.76 -0.48 -16.72
CA GLY A 508 -11.42 0.93 -16.55
C GLY A 508 -12.49 1.70 -15.78
N SER A 509 -13.77 1.40 -16.05
CA SER A 509 -14.93 2.03 -15.41
C SER A 509 -14.96 1.85 -13.88
N TRP A 510 -14.30 0.83 -13.33
CA TRP A 510 -14.20 0.63 -11.87
C TRP A 510 -13.38 1.73 -11.18
N PHE A 511 -12.51 2.39 -11.94
CA PHE A 511 -11.60 3.41 -11.46
C PHE A 511 -12.06 4.83 -11.81
N ARG A 512 -13.17 5.00 -12.53
CA ARG A 512 -13.70 6.32 -12.88
C ARG A 512 -14.16 7.09 -11.64
N ALA A 513 -13.65 8.31 -11.45
CA ALA A 513 -14.03 9.20 -10.35
C ALA A 513 -15.55 9.49 -10.35
N GLU A 514 -16.01 10.07 -11.44
CA GLU A 514 -17.42 10.36 -11.71
C GLU A 514 -18.05 9.20 -12.50
N ARG A 515 -18.72 8.27 -11.80
CA ARG A 515 -19.29 7.06 -12.42
C ARG A 515 -20.22 7.39 -13.60
N GLY A 516 -20.11 6.63 -14.68
CA GLY A 516 -20.96 6.80 -15.87
C GLY A 516 -20.59 8.05 -16.69
N SER A 517 -19.34 8.48 -16.62
CA SER A 517 -18.78 9.55 -17.44
C SER A 517 -17.63 9.06 -18.32
N ASP A 518 -17.55 7.75 -18.52
CA ASP A 518 -16.46 7.07 -19.21
C ASP A 518 -16.41 7.48 -20.69
N LYS A 519 -15.20 7.75 -21.20
CA LYS A 519 -14.99 8.25 -22.58
C LYS A 519 -14.13 7.33 -23.43
N ALA A 520 -13.38 6.44 -22.81
CA ALA A 520 -12.47 5.51 -23.46
C ALA A 520 -12.42 4.21 -22.66
N LEU A 521 -12.32 3.08 -23.36
CA LEU A 521 -12.28 1.77 -22.73
C LEU A 521 -10.84 1.48 -22.32
N PHE A 522 -10.66 1.14 -21.04
CA PHE A 522 -9.37 0.74 -20.53
C PHE A 522 -9.45 -0.58 -19.76
N MET A 523 -8.31 -1.26 -19.70
CA MET A 523 -8.10 -2.40 -18.83
C MET A 523 -6.83 -2.19 -18.00
N ARG A 524 -6.95 -2.38 -16.69
CA ARG A 524 -5.78 -2.44 -15.81
C ARG A 524 -5.34 -3.88 -15.63
N THR A 525 -4.06 -4.13 -15.88
CA THR A 525 -3.38 -5.38 -15.52
C THR A 525 -2.33 -5.10 -14.44
N THR A 526 -1.87 -6.14 -13.74
CA THR A 526 -0.78 -6.02 -12.78
C THR A 526 0.28 -7.07 -13.07
N PHE A 527 1.55 -6.69 -12.92
CA PHE A 527 2.70 -7.58 -13.07
C PHE A 527 3.35 -7.95 -11.72
N ALA A 528 2.67 -7.69 -10.60
CA ALA A 528 3.15 -8.02 -9.25
C ALA A 528 2.96 -9.49 -8.88
N ALA A 529 1.79 -10.07 -9.16
CA ALA A 529 1.35 -11.30 -8.50
C ALA A 529 1.73 -12.59 -9.24
N ALA A 530 1.58 -12.61 -10.56
CA ALA A 530 1.80 -13.80 -11.37
C ALA A 530 3.29 -14.07 -11.63
N SER A 531 3.67 -15.33 -11.89
CA SER A 531 5.00 -15.64 -12.43
C SER A 531 5.14 -15.10 -13.86
N GLU A 532 6.35 -15.01 -14.37
CA GLU A 532 6.60 -14.46 -15.71
C GLU A 532 5.94 -15.26 -16.82
N GLU A 533 5.95 -16.58 -16.71
CA GLU A 533 5.28 -17.47 -17.66
C GLU A 533 3.78 -17.21 -17.64
N LYS A 534 3.21 -16.97 -16.45
CA LYS A 534 1.79 -16.66 -16.29
C LYS A 534 1.43 -15.24 -16.72
N ILE A 535 2.35 -14.27 -16.62
CA ILE A 535 2.18 -12.93 -17.18
C ILE A 535 2.07 -13.04 -18.71
N GLN A 536 3.01 -13.73 -19.36
CA GLN A 536 3.03 -13.90 -20.81
C GLN A 536 1.76 -14.62 -21.31
N GLU A 537 1.44 -15.78 -20.72
CA GLU A 537 0.24 -16.55 -21.06
C GLU A 537 -1.06 -15.75 -20.83
N GLY A 538 -1.10 -14.93 -19.77
CA GLY A 538 -2.24 -14.06 -19.49
C GLY A 538 -2.48 -13.02 -20.57
N ILE A 539 -1.41 -12.34 -21.00
CA ILE A 539 -1.50 -11.35 -22.08
C ILE A 539 -1.81 -12.02 -23.43
N GLU A 540 -1.26 -13.21 -23.69
CA GLU A 540 -1.57 -14.00 -24.89
C GLU A 540 -3.07 -14.35 -24.97
N ARG A 541 -3.65 -14.82 -23.86
CA ARG A 541 -5.10 -15.08 -23.74
C ARG A 541 -5.93 -13.83 -23.99
N MET A 542 -5.51 -12.69 -23.45
CA MET A 542 -6.21 -11.42 -23.68
C MET A 542 -6.12 -10.98 -25.14
N GLY A 543 -4.96 -11.14 -25.78
CA GLY A 543 -4.79 -10.85 -27.20
C GLY A 543 -5.74 -11.68 -28.07
N ARG A 544 -5.91 -12.98 -27.76
CA ARG A 544 -6.92 -13.84 -28.40
C ARG A 544 -8.36 -13.37 -28.12
N ALA A 545 -8.66 -12.93 -26.89
CA ALA A 545 -9.97 -12.40 -26.54
C ALA A 545 -10.31 -11.16 -27.38
N LEU A 546 -9.39 -10.19 -27.45
CA LEU A 546 -9.57 -8.98 -28.23
C LEU A 546 -9.73 -9.27 -29.72
N ARG A 547 -8.91 -10.16 -30.30
CA ARG A 547 -9.06 -10.53 -31.72
C ARG A 547 -10.45 -11.09 -32.02
N SER A 548 -10.97 -11.95 -31.15
CA SER A 548 -12.30 -12.54 -31.30
C SER A 548 -13.41 -11.50 -31.15
N GLU A 549 -13.39 -10.69 -30.08
CA GLU A 549 -14.42 -9.67 -29.82
C GLU A 549 -14.46 -8.55 -30.87
N PHE A 550 -13.31 -8.22 -31.45
CA PHE A 550 -13.19 -7.16 -32.47
C PHE A 550 -13.23 -7.70 -33.91
N GLY A 551 -13.45 -9.01 -34.12
CA GLY A 551 -13.53 -9.60 -35.46
C GLY A 551 -12.23 -9.50 -36.27
N LEU A 552 -11.08 -9.55 -35.60
CA LEU A 552 -9.74 -9.45 -36.19
C LEU A 552 -9.13 -10.82 -36.51
N GLU A 553 -9.89 -11.91 -36.36
CA GLU A 553 -9.45 -13.24 -36.76
C GLU A 553 -9.26 -13.25 -38.29
N GLN A 554 -8.06 -13.61 -38.76
CA GLN A 554 -7.84 -13.82 -40.19
C GLN A 554 -8.77 -14.94 -40.64
N THR A 555 -9.63 -14.65 -41.62
CA THR A 555 -10.21 -15.70 -42.45
C THR A 555 -9.04 -16.37 -43.16
N ASP A 556 -8.65 -17.56 -42.71
CA ASP A 556 -7.87 -18.50 -43.52
C ASP A 556 -8.74 -18.90 -44.73
N SER A 557 -8.82 -18.01 -45.72
CA SER A 557 -9.40 -18.28 -47.02
C SER A 557 -8.27 -18.45 -48.03
N ALA A 558 -8.15 -19.68 -48.53
CA ALA A 558 -7.42 -20.11 -49.72
C ALA A 558 -5.96 -20.58 -49.56
N THR A 559 -5.79 -21.80 -49.05
CA THR A 559 -4.92 -22.80 -49.70
C THR A 559 -5.68 -24.11 -49.89
N ASN A 560 -6.61 -24.12 -50.84
CA ASN A 560 -7.09 -25.36 -51.46
C ASN A 560 -6.32 -25.57 -52.78
N GLY A 561 -5.52 -26.63 -52.82
CA GLY A 561 -5.30 -27.46 -54.00
C GLY A 561 -4.58 -26.84 -55.19
N VAL A 562 -3.26 -27.03 -55.25
CA VAL A 562 -2.62 -27.46 -56.51
C VAL A 562 -1.80 -28.70 -56.20
N THR A 563 -2.41 -29.85 -56.43
CA THR A 563 -1.70 -31.11 -56.68
C THR A 563 -0.93 -30.97 -57.99
N ASN A 564 0.41 -30.95 -57.92
CA ASN A 564 1.26 -31.32 -59.04
C ASN A 564 2.28 -32.33 -58.53
N GLY A 565 2.12 -33.57 -59.00
CA GLY A 565 3.01 -34.66 -58.69
C GLY A 565 4.36 -34.49 -59.38
N ILE A 566 5.42 -34.82 -58.65
CA ILE A 566 6.69 -35.25 -59.22
C ILE A 566 7.16 -36.46 -58.41
N THR A 567 7.21 -37.60 -59.09
CA THR A 567 7.86 -38.84 -58.69
C THR A 567 9.36 -38.66 -58.51
N THR A 568 9.93 -39.20 -57.43
CA THR A 568 11.25 -39.86 -57.46
C THR A 568 11.34 -40.96 -56.41
N ASN A 569 11.98 -42.06 -56.85
CA ASN A 569 12.16 -43.34 -56.19
C ASN A 569 13.14 -43.28 -55.00
N GLY A 570 13.06 -44.28 -54.12
CA GLY A 570 14.28 -44.89 -53.58
C GLY A 570 14.33 -45.19 -52.07
N HIS A 571 14.03 -46.45 -51.75
CA HIS A 571 14.71 -47.32 -50.77
C HIS A 571 14.70 -47.06 -49.25
N GLY A 572 14.29 -48.12 -48.52
CA GLY A 572 14.90 -48.58 -47.26
C GLY A 572 14.04 -48.34 -46.01
N ALA A 573 13.12 -49.24 -45.67
CA ALA A 573 13.28 -50.38 -44.73
C ALA A 573 12.93 -50.00 -43.26
N VAL A 574 11.83 -50.57 -42.71
CA VAL A 574 11.81 -51.60 -41.62
C VAL A 574 12.01 -50.95 -40.23
N GLU A 575 11.23 -51.12 -39.16
CA GLU A 575 10.15 -52.01 -38.75
C GLU A 575 9.43 -51.39 -37.53
N LEU A 576 8.17 -51.78 -37.31
CA LEU A 576 7.40 -51.59 -36.08
C LEU A 576 7.66 -52.76 -35.13
N VAL A 577 7.78 -52.50 -33.81
CA VAL A 577 7.54 -53.52 -32.78
C VAL A 577 6.69 -52.93 -31.64
N ASN A 578 5.53 -53.56 -31.46
CA ASN A 578 4.61 -53.46 -30.32
C ASN A 578 5.24 -54.00 -29.02
N ASP A 579 4.79 -53.56 -27.84
CA ASP A 579 3.88 -54.37 -26.99
C ASP A 579 3.65 -53.83 -25.56
N ARG A 580 2.37 -53.91 -25.16
CA ARG A 580 1.79 -54.37 -23.87
C ARG A 580 1.95 -53.60 -22.54
N GLN A 581 0.77 -53.28 -21.99
CA GLN A 581 0.37 -53.23 -20.57
C GLN A 581 -0.05 -54.64 -20.06
N PRO A 582 -0.51 -54.89 -18.80
CA PRO A 582 -0.42 -54.19 -17.49
C PRO A 582 -0.20 -55.16 -16.26
N ALA A 583 -0.12 -54.65 -15.01
CA ALA A 583 -0.54 -55.35 -13.78
C ALA A 583 -0.68 -54.41 -12.55
N ALA A 584 -1.48 -54.84 -11.55
CA ALA A 584 -2.08 -54.06 -10.45
C ALA A 584 -1.67 -54.52 -9.01
N ASN A 585 -2.31 -53.91 -7.99
CA ASN A 585 -2.34 -54.13 -6.51
C ASN A 585 -1.27 -53.37 -5.68
N GLU A 586 -1.53 -52.82 -4.47
CA GLU A 586 -2.54 -53.09 -3.42
C GLU A 586 -2.71 -51.91 -2.42
N GLN A 587 -3.72 -52.00 -1.53
CA GLN A 587 -4.28 -50.97 -0.62
C GLN A 587 -3.64 -50.84 0.78
N ALA A 588 -3.79 -49.66 1.41
CA ALA A 588 -4.24 -49.39 2.81
C ALA A 588 -4.10 -47.86 3.09
N GLY A 589 -4.95 -47.07 3.77
CA GLY A 589 -6.18 -47.25 4.55
C GLY A 589 -6.14 -46.30 5.76
N ALA A 590 -6.85 -45.15 5.75
CA ALA A 590 -7.40 -44.44 6.94
C ALA A 590 -8.08 -43.10 6.56
N ARG A 591 -9.13 -42.76 7.32
CA ARG A 591 -10.20 -41.80 7.06
C ARG A 591 -9.88 -40.36 7.50
N SER A 592 -10.39 -39.35 6.79
CA SER A 592 -10.94 -38.13 7.43
C SER A 592 -12.00 -37.47 6.54
N HIS A 593 -13.08 -36.99 7.18
CA HIS A 593 -14.23 -36.35 6.55
C HIS A 593 -13.94 -34.89 6.20
N SER A 594 -14.08 -34.53 4.93
CA SER A 594 -14.60 -33.25 4.40
C SER A 594 -14.25 -33.17 2.90
N ILE A 595 -14.89 -32.27 2.16
CA ILE A 595 -14.73 -32.04 0.70
C ILE A 595 -15.68 -32.87 -0.18
N ARG A 596 -16.93 -32.44 -0.26
CA ARG A 596 -17.73 -32.54 -1.50
C ARG A 596 -18.14 -31.14 -1.92
N CYS A 597 -17.21 -30.42 -2.56
CA CYS A 597 -17.48 -29.23 -3.38
C CYS A 597 -16.22 -28.85 -4.19
N LEU A 598 -15.57 -29.81 -4.87
CA LEU A 598 -14.45 -29.47 -5.77
C LEU A 598 -14.49 -30.14 -7.17
N ASN A 599 -15.40 -31.08 -7.42
CA ASN A 599 -15.50 -31.76 -8.73
C ASN A 599 -16.80 -31.41 -9.48
N ALA A 600 -17.08 -30.13 -9.69
CA ALA A 600 -18.08 -29.69 -10.65
C ALA A 600 -17.39 -29.08 -11.88
N PRO A 601 -17.82 -29.39 -13.12
CA PRO A 601 -17.24 -28.83 -14.34
C PRO A 601 -17.36 -27.30 -14.35
N PHE A 602 -16.40 -26.63 -15.00
CA PHE A 602 -16.22 -25.18 -15.02
C PHE A 602 -17.50 -24.40 -15.41
N SER A 603 -18.35 -24.99 -16.26
CA SER A 603 -19.66 -24.45 -16.63
C SER A 603 -20.61 -24.23 -15.45
N ALA A 604 -20.61 -25.11 -14.45
CA ALA A 604 -21.47 -24.99 -13.26
C ALA A 604 -21.01 -23.86 -12.31
N ARG A 605 -19.72 -23.51 -12.32
CA ARG A 605 -19.18 -22.39 -11.53
C ARG A 605 -19.56 -21.04 -12.15
N ILE A 606 -19.63 -20.95 -13.48
CA ILE A 606 -20.11 -19.76 -14.20
C ILE A 606 -21.58 -19.51 -13.91
N GLU A 607 -22.41 -20.56 -13.90
CA GLU A 607 -23.84 -20.44 -13.59
C GLU A 607 -24.07 -19.95 -12.14
N THR A 608 -23.23 -20.41 -11.21
CA THR A 608 -23.24 -19.94 -9.81
C THR A 608 -22.84 -18.46 -9.69
N MET A 609 -21.86 -17.99 -10.48
CA MET A 609 -21.49 -16.56 -10.50
C MET A 609 -22.54 -15.68 -11.18
N LYS A 610 -23.22 -16.17 -12.22
CA LYS A 610 -24.36 -15.48 -12.85
C LYS A 610 -25.54 -15.35 -11.88
N LEU A 611 -25.84 -16.40 -11.11
CA LEU A 611 -26.87 -16.39 -10.06
C LEU A 611 -26.51 -15.45 -8.90
N TYR A 612 -25.23 -15.39 -8.52
CA TYR A 612 -24.76 -14.44 -7.51
C TYR A 612 -24.91 -12.99 -7.98
N ALA A 613 -24.50 -12.68 -9.22
CA ALA A 613 -24.67 -11.36 -9.83
C ALA A 613 -26.15 -10.95 -9.98
N ALA A 614 -27.03 -11.90 -10.32
CA ALA A 614 -28.48 -11.68 -10.35
C ALA A 614 -29.06 -11.41 -8.94
N SER A 615 -28.59 -12.13 -7.91
CA SER A 615 -29.04 -11.90 -6.52
C SER A 615 -28.62 -10.53 -5.98
N VAL A 616 -27.47 -10.01 -6.40
CA VAL A 616 -27.00 -8.66 -6.06
C VAL A 616 -27.85 -7.60 -6.77
N ARG A 617 -28.27 -7.81 -8.03
CA ARG A 617 -29.20 -6.92 -8.75
C ARG A 617 -30.59 -6.85 -8.09
N GLU A 618 -31.08 -7.94 -7.50
CA GLU A 618 -32.40 -7.95 -6.82
C GLU A 618 -32.39 -7.41 -5.38
N GLN A 619 -31.23 -7.41 -4.70
CA GLN A 619 -31.13 -6.94 -3.32
C GLN A 619 -31.03 -5.40 -3.18
N VAL A 620 -30.48 -4.71 -4.18
CA VAL A 620 -30.31 -3.25 -4.15
C VAL A 620 -31.66 -2.48 -4.13
N PRO A 621 -32.72 -2.88 -4.86
CA PRO A 621 -34.03 -2.22 -4.74
C PRO A 621 -34.79 -2.56 -3.45
N ARG A 622 -34.56 -3.76 -2.85
CA ARG A 622 -35.28 -4.20 -1.64
C ARG A 622 -34.82 -3.48 -0.38
N GLN A 623 -33.54 -3.10 -0.26
CA GLN A 623 -33.08 -2.27 0.87
C GLN A 623 -33.57 -0.81 0.78
N ALA A 624 -33.74 -0.27 -0.42
CA ALA A 624 -34.31 1.07 -0.63
C ALA A 624 -35.81 1.13 -0.27
N ALA A 625 -36.59 0.06 -0.53
CA ALA A 625 -38.01 0.01 -0.22
C ALA A 625 -38.33 -0.15 1.29
N ILE A 626 -37.41 -0.72 2.08
CA ILE A 626 -37.58 -0.92 3.53
C ILE A 626 -37.28 0.38 4.31
N GLN A 627 -36.36 1.23 3.84
CA GLN A 627 -36.10 2.53 4.48
C GLN A 627 -37.25 3.54 4.28
N THR A 628 -37.99 3.47 3.17
CA THR A 628 -39.09 4.41 2.89
C THR A 628 -40.39 4.08 3.64
N ARG A 629 -40.55 2.87 4.20
CA ARG A 629 -41.74 2.48 5.00
C ARG A 629 -41.62 2.76 6.50
N LEU A 630 -40.43 3.06 7.01
CA LEU A 630 -40.20 3.35 8.43
C LEU A 630 -40.33 4.84 8.80
N PHE A 631 -40.47 5.75 7.82
CA PHE A 631 -40.48 7.21 8.05
C PHE A 631 -41.87 7.88 8.02
N THR A 632 -42.99 7.15 7.93
CA THR A 632 -44.34 7.73 7.87
C THR A 632 -45.27 7.36 9.02
N ARG A 633 -44.75 6.87 10.15
CA ARG A 633 -45.56 6.67 11.37
C ARG A 633 -44.82 7.16 12.60
N THR A 634 -45.07 8.42 12.96
CA THR A 634 -45.28 8.89 14.35
C THR A 634 -45.44 10.41 14.35
N SER A 635 -46.69 10.87 14.39
CA SER A 635 -47.03 12.23 14.78
C SER A 635 -48.22 12.20 15.74
N LYS A 636 -47.95 12.45 17.03
CA LYS A 636 -48.68 13.43 17.87
C LYS A 636 -48.22 13.39 19.35
N PRO A 637 -48.26 14.54 20.06
CA PRO A 637 -47.70 14.70 21.40
C PRO A 637 -48.77 14.74 22.50
N THR A 638 -48.50 14.10 23.64
CA THR A 638 -49.05 14.42 24.98
C THR A 638 -47.94 13.96 25.95
N TRP A 639 -47.44 14.77 26.89
CA TRP A 639 -48.07 15.09 28.16
C TRP A 639 -47.33 16.27 28.83
N ARG A 640 -48.08 17.26 29.29
CA ARG A 640 -47.66 18.27 30.27
C ARG A 640 -48.37 17.98 31.61
N ASN A 641 -47.68 18.32 32.69
CA ASN A 641 -48.19 18.67 34.02
C ASN A 641 -48.64 17.55 34.98
N ARG A 642 -47.75 17.21 35.91
CA ARG A 642 -48.06 17.16 37.35
C ARG A 642 -46.85 17.69 38.12
N ILE A 643 -46.98 18.88 38.69
CA ILE A 643 -46.39 19.33 39.97
C ILE A 643 -46.97 20.74 40.18
N THR A 644 -47.98 20.84 41.05
CA THR A 644 -48.19 22.01 41.93
C THR A 644 -49.32 21.72 42.92
N GLN A 645 -49.14 22.28 44.11
CA GLN A 645 -49.94 22.22 45.35
C GLN A 645 -49.60 21.03 46.26
N ARG A 646 -49.21 21.22 47.53
CA ARG A 646 -49.33 22.37 48.44
C ARG A 646 -48.42 22.14 49.66
N ALA A 647 -47.67 23.15 50.10
CA ALA A 647 -47.38 23.38 51.53
C ALA A 647 -46.77 24.79 51.73
N THR A 648 -47.64 25.77 51.96
CA THR A 648 -47.36 26.97 52.75
C THR A 648 -47.13 26.59 54.20
N ARG A 649 -46.03 27.04 54.83
CA ARG A 649 -46.06 27.96 56.01
C ARG A 649 -44.69 28.09 56.72
N VAL A 650 -44.33 29.35 56.95
CA VAL A 650 -43.76 29.94 58.19
C VAL A 650 -42.23 30.00 58.34
N ARG A 651 -41.80 31.26 58.45
CA ARG A 651 -40.53 31.87 58.90
C ARG A 651 -39.38 31.95 57.90
#